data_AF-N1R382-F1
#
_entry.id   AF-N1R382-F1
#
_cell.length_a   1.000
_cell.length_b   1.000
_cell.length_c   1.000
_cell.angle_alpha   90.00
_cell.angle_beta   90.00
_cell.angle_gamma   90.00
#
_symmetry.space_group_name_H-M   'P 1'
#
loop_
_entity.id
_entity.type
_entity.pdbx_description
1 polymer ?
#
loop_
_entity_poly.entity_id
_entity_poly.type
_entity_poly.pdbx_seq_one_letter_code
_entity_poly.pdbx_strand_id
1 'polypeptide(L)'
;MPTTVNNYPKCHDKEKPDVTTVSQLAFIIASRTAKYNTYTPSAALPLLGVVRSEDRRSPRIFYVHRANNCQQLSDVTTASQLAFIIAFPTAKYSAYTPSAAHPPSGVARTMLTLPPDQERIDSEVISSHPLDQGGSGATSFLFTEYKYAGGFMTVFAVLIFVFLGSIEGFSTKSQPCHYSVGKTCKPALANAAFSTIAFVLGAVTSLVSGFLGMKIATYANARTTLEARKGVGKAFIVAFRSGAVMGFLLAASGLFVLYVAINLFGLYYGDDWEGLFEAITGYGLGGSSMALFGRVGGGIYTKAADVGADLVGKVERNIPEDDPRNPAVIADNVGDNVGDIAGMGSDLFGSYAESSCAALVVASISSFGINREFTPMMYPLLISSVGIIACLITTLFATDFFEVKEVDQIEPALKKQLIISTAVMTVGIALVSWLGLPYTFTIFNFGAQKTATIFVCGGWSLGWPSHWIHYRVLHKQCIQDVADSCRTGAATNVIFGLALGYKSVIIPIFAIAFSIFLSFSLAAMYGVAVAALGMLSTIATGLAIDAYGPISDNAGGIAEMAGMSHRIRERTDALDAAGNTTAAIGKGFAIGSAALVSLALFGAFVSRAGITTVDVLTPNVFIGLLVGAMLPYWFSAMTMKSVGSAALKMVEEVRRQFNTIPGLMEGTAKPDYATCVKISTDASIKEMIPPGALVMLTPLIVGTFFGVETLSGVLAGALVSGVQIAISASNTGGAWDNAKKYIEAGASEHAKSLGPKGSDCHKAAVIGDTIGDPLKDTSGPSLNILIKLMAVESLVFAPFFATYGGILFKYL
;
A
#
# COMPACT_ATOMS: atom_id res chain seq x y z
N MET A 1 -35.31 59.11 16.26
CA MET A 1 -34.21 58.62 15.41
C MET A 1 -33.05 58.20 16.31
N PRO A 2 -32.75 56.90 16.44
CA PRO A 2 -31.50 56.49 17.09
C PRO A 2 -30.74 55.41 16.29
N THR A 3 -29.44 55.28 16.60
CA THR A 3 -28.54 54.08 16.65
C THR A 3 -27.11 54.59 16.43
N THR A 4 -26.04 54.22 17.15
CA THR A 4 -25.68 53.04 17.96
C THR A 4 -24.34 53.33 18.64
N VAL A 5 -24.13 53.01 19.93
CA VAL A 5 -22.84 52.54 20.51
C VAL A 5 -23.09 51.66 21.75
N ASN A 6 -22.44 50.49 21.74
CA ASN A 6 -22.01 49.54 22.78
C ASN A 6 -22.91 49.07 23.93
N ASN A 7 -23.04 47.74 24.05
CA ASN A 7 -22.55 46.99 25.21
C ASN A 7 -22.51 45.46 24.93
N TYR A 8 -21.42 44.82 25.35
CA TYR A 8 -21.30 43.35 25.49
C TYR A 8 -22.35 42.81 26.49
N PRO A 9 -22.79 41.55 26.33
CA PRO A 9 -22.91 40.71 27.52
C PRO A 9 -22.38 39.28 27.38
N LYS A 10 -21.96 38.80 28.55
CA LYS A 10 -21.42 37.49 28.93
C LYS A 10 -22.35 36.31 28.55
N CYS A 11 -21.74 35.18 28.20
CA CYS A 11 -22.41 33.88 28.20
C CYS A 11 -22.70 33.44 29.64
N HIS A 12 -23.97 33.28 29.99
CA HIS A 12 -24.42 32.51 31.16
C HIS A 12 -25.30 31.35 30.69
N ASP A 13 -25.22 30.28 31.47
CA ASP A 13 -25.90 28.99 31.36
C ASP A 13 -27.33 29.05 30.81
N LYS A 14 -27.61 28.19 29.81
CA LYS A 14 -28.91 27.49 29.66
C LYS A 14 -28.85 26.35 28.63
N GLU A 15 -29.25 25.18 29.15
CA GLU A 15 -29.89 24.02 28.51
C GLU A 15 -29.17 23.29 27.37
N LYS A 16 -28.68 22.08 27.71
CA LYS A 16 -28.26 21.02 26.77
C LYS A 16 -29.43 20.61 25.86
N PRO A 17 -29.25 20.52 24.52
CA PRO A 17 -30.14 19.76 23.65
C PRO A 17 -29.61 18.35 23.40
N ASP A 18 -30.57 17.42 23.31
CA ASP A 18 -30.49 15.96 23.18
C ASP A 18 -29.62 15.44 22.02
N VAL A 19 -28.62 14.61 22.35
CA VAL A 19 -27.81 13.81 21.42
C VAL A 19 -28.29 12.36 21.49
N THR A 20 -29.47 12.05 20.95
CA THR A 20 -30.11 10.74 21.20
C THR A 20 -30.43 9.89 19.97
N THR A 21 -30.24 10.35 18.73
CA THR A 21 -30.69 9.54 17.57
C THR A 21 -29.57 8.83 16.79
N VAL A 22 -28.34 9.36 16.75
CA VAL A 22 -27.19 8.73 16.04
C VAL A 22 -26.39 7.81 16.98
N SER A 23 -26.24 8.21 18.25
CA SER A 23 -25.67 7.42 19.33
C SER A 23 -26.47 6.12 19.59
N GLN A 24 -27.80 6.16 19.47
CA GLN A 24 -28.65 4.96 19.62
C GLN A 24 -28.48 3.96 18.48
N LEU A 25 -28.25 4.39 17.23
CA LEU A 25 -28.04 3.46 16.12
C LEU A 25 -26.67 2.76 16.22
N ALA A 26 -25.62 3.51 16.61
CA ALA A 26 -24.30 2.96 16.89
C ALA A 26 -24.30 2.01 18.11
N PHE A 27 -25.07 2.33 19.15
CA PHE A 27 -25.22 1.47 20.33
C PHE A 27 -26.10 0.23 20.06
N ILE A 28 -27.08 0.31 19.16
CA ILE A 28 -27.88 -0.86 18.72
C ILE A 28 -27.02 -1.83 17.88
N ILE A 29 -26.10 -1.30 17.07
CA ILE A 29 -25.14 -2.13 16.32
C ILE A 29 -24.11 -2.76 17.29
N ALA A 30 -23.54 -1.97 18.22
CA ALA A 30 -22.60 -2.46 19.23
C ALA A 30 -23.22 -3.44 20.25
N SER A 31 -24.49 -3.25 20.63
CA SER A 31 -25.20 -4.15 21.54
C SER A 31 -25.69 -5.45 20.88
N ARG A 32 -25.83 -5.48 19.55
CA ARG A 32 -26.07 -6.72 18.80
C ARG A 32 -24.80 -7.55 18.62
N THR A 33 -23.62 -6.94 18.54
CA THR A 33 -22.33 -7.65 18.58
C THR A 33 -21.98 -8.17 19.99
N ALA A 34 -22.44 -7.50 21.06
CA ALA A 34 -22.22 -7.97 22.43
C ALA A 34 -23.11 -9.16 22.86
N LYS A 35 -24.21 -9.45 22.13
CA LYS A 35 -25.19 -10.48 22.51
C LYS A 35 -24.78 -11.94 22.27
N TYR A 36 -23.57 -12.20 21.79
CA TYR A 36 -23.00 -13.56 21.70
C TYR A 36 -21.99 -13.88 22.82
N ASN A 37 -21.80 -12.98 23.78
CA ASN A 37 -21.00 -13.24 24.98
C ASN A 37 -21.89 -13.19 26.21
N THR A 38 -22.21 -14.35 26.80
CA THR A 38 -22.36 -14.51 28.27
C THR A 38 -22.68 -15.96 28.63
N TYR A 39 -21.70 -16.66 29.21
CA TYR A 39 -21.91 -17.70 30.21
C TYR A 39 -21.00 -17.37 31.40
N THR A 40 -21.56 -16.71 32.42
CA THR A 40 -21.39 -16.94 33.88
C THR A 40 -21.95 -15.75 34.69
N PRO A 41 -22.45 -15.97 35.93
CA PRO A 41 -23.54 -15.16 36.48
C PRO A 41 -23.16 -14.22 37.65
N SER A 42 -24.07 -13.26 37.88
CA SER A 42 -24.42 -12.60 39.17
C SER A 42 -23.58 -11.42 39.67
N ALA A 43 -24.16 -10.20 39.62
CA ALA A 43 -24.69 -9.47 40.80
C ALA A 43 -25.13 -8.01 40.49
N ALA A 44 -26.41 -7.72 40.76
CA ALA A 44 -27.07 -6.48 41.26
C ALA A 44 -26.83 -5.10 40.56
N LEU A 45 -27.80 -4.43 39.90
CA LEU A 45 -29.03 -3.68 40.34
C LEU A 45 -28.82 -2.12 40.28
N PRO A 46 -29.85 -1.23 40.28
CA PRO A 46 -30.66 -0.78 39.14
C PRO A 46 -30.81 0.77 39.01
N LEU A 47 -31.50 1.27 37.97
CA LEU A 47 -32.57 2.30 38.02
C LEU A 47 -32.82 2.96 36.65
N LEU A 48 -33.97 2.69 36.03
CA LEU A 48 -34.57 3.56 35.01
C LEU A 48 -36.09 3.51 35.16
N GLY A 49 -36.67 4.67 35.47
CA GLY A 49 -38.10 4.91 35.53
C GLY A 49 -38.69 5.10 34.12
N VAL A 50 -39.87 4.52 33.93
CA VAL A 50 -40.71 4.49 32.73
C VAL A 50 -41.50 5.80 32.59
N VAL A 51 -41.61 6.39 31.38
CA VAL A 51 -42.85 7.06 30.91
C VAL A 51 -43.04 6.90 29.39
N ARG A 52 -44.32 6.68 29.03
CA ARG A 52 -44.96 6.33 27.75
C ARG A 52 -44.93 7.42 26.65
N SER A 53 -45.13 6.93 25.43
CA SER A 53 -45.43 7.62 24.17
C SER A 53 -46.81 8.27 24.10
N GLU A 54 -46.94 9.39 23.39
CA GLU A 54 -48.18 9.74 22.68
C GLU A 54 -47.96 10.69 21.47
N ASP A 55 -48.61 10.29 20.38
CA ASP A 55 -49.30 11.05 19.33
C ASP A 55 -48.63 11.62 18.05
N ARG A 56 -49.38 11.45 16.94
CA ARG A 56 -49.11 11.79 15.52
C ARG A 56 -49.80 13.11 15.13
N ARG A 57 -49.18 13.95 14.28
CA ARG A 57 -49.71 14.44 12.96
C ARG A 57 -48.96 15.67 12.38
N SER A 58 -48.90 15.68 11.05
CA SER A 58 -48.64 16.76 10.06
C SER A 58 -47.20 16.95 9.51
N PRO A 59 -47.03 17.13 8.17
CA PRO A 59 -45.73 17.29 7.53
C PRO A 59 -45.31 18.77 7.49
N ARG A 60 -44.12 19.10 8.00
CA ARG A 60 -43.47 20.39 7.75
C ARG A 60 -42.29 20.18 6.80
N ILE A 61 -42.28 20.96 5.73
CA ILE A 61 -41.18 21.14 4.79
C ILE A 61 -40.00 21.70 5.58
N PHE A 62 -38.90 20.95 5.69
CA PHE A 62 -37.68 21.40 6.36
C PHE A 62 -36.75 22.07 5.35
N TYR A 63 -36.65 23.40 5.43
CA TYR A 63 -35.47 24.12 4.97
C TYR A 63 -34.36 23.91 6.00
N VAL A 64 -33.27 23.24 5.61
CA VAL A 64 -32.10 23.05 6.47
C VAL A 64 -31.19 24.27 6.33
N HIS A 65 -31.10 25.09 7.37
CA HIS A 65 -30.10 26.15 7.48
C HIS A 65 -28.70 25.53 7.74
N ARG A 66 -27.70 26.01 6.99
CA ARG A 66 -26.29 25.61 7.10
C ARG A 66 -25.73 26.05 8.46
N ALA A 67 -25.15 25.12 9.22
CA ALA A 67 -24.66 25.33 10.59
C ALA A 67 -23.37 26.17 10.65
N ASN A 68 -23.20 26.91 11.76
CA ASN A 68 -22.06 27.79 12.06
C ASN A 68 -20.78 27.00 12.46
N ASN A 69 -19.61 27.63 12.26
CA ASN A 69 -18.24 27.09 12.38
C ASN A 69 -17.91 26.23 13.62
N CYS A 70 -18.58 26.39 14.77
CA CYS A 70 -18.31 25.56 15.95
C CYS A 70 -18.84 24.12 15.85
N GLN A 71 -19.91 23.88 15.08
CA GLN A 71 -20.49 22.54 14.91
C GLN A 71 -19.60 21.65 14.02
N GLN A 72 -18.95 22.27 13.03
CA GLN A 72 -18.08 21.62 12.05
C GLN A 72 -16.77 21.07 12.64
N LEU A 73 -16.23 21.68 13.70
CA LEU A 73 -15.04 21.16 14.42
C LEU A 73 -15.33 19.82 15.13
N SER A 74 -16.56 19.62 15.59
CA SER A 74 -16.98 18.36 16.25
C SER A 74 -17.12 17.21 15.25
N ASP A 75 -17.54 17.50 14.01
CA ASP A 75 -17.83 16.48 13.00
C ASP A 75 -16.56 15.82 12.42
N VAL A 76 -15.49 16.60 12.18
CA VAL A 76 -14.21 16.09 11.65
C VAL A 76 -13.46 15.24 12.69
N THR A 77 -13.42 15.73 13.93
CA THR A 77 -12.83 15.01 15.07
C THR A 77 -13.56 13.69 15.30
N THR A 78 -14.89 13.70 15.19
CA THR A 78 -15.70 12.49 15.30
C THR A 78 -15.43 11.54 14.14
N ALA A 79 -15.36 11.98 12.88
CA ALA A 79 -15.22 11.08 11.73
C ALA A 79 -13.89 10.29 11.71
N SER A 80 -12.74 10.93 11.93
CA SER A 80 -11.45 10.23 11.90
C SER A 80 -11.21 9.37 13.15
N GLN A 81 -11.66 9.83 14.33
CA GLN A 81 -11.63 8.99 15.54
C GLN A 81 -12.60 7.81 15.42
N LEU A 82 -13.81 8.02 14.91
CA LEU A 82 -14.80 6.97 14.68
C LEU A 82 -14.30 5.97 13.63
N ALA A 83 -13.65 6.40 12.55
CA ALA A 83 -13.05 5.51 11.57
C ALA A 83 -11.98 4.59 12.20
N PHE A 84 -11.12 5.12 13.07
CA PHE A 84 -10.16 4.31 13.82
C PHE A 84 -10.84 3.39 14.85
N ILE A 85 -11.81 3.92 15.60
CA ILE A 85 -12.60 3.20 16.61
C ILE A 85 -13.48 2.11 15.97
N ILE A 86 -13.84 2.22 14.70
CA ILE A 86 -14.57 1.18 13.94
C ILE A 86 -13.58 0.18 13.33
N ALA A 87 -12.53 0.66 12.66
CA ALA A 87 -11.60 -0.21 11.93
C ALA A 87 -10.80 -1.12 12.86
N PHE A 88 -10.38 -0.65 14.03
CA PHE A 88 -9.57 -1.46 14.94
C PHE A 88 -10.34 -2.64 15.54
N PRO A 89 -11.59 -2.49 16.02
CA PRO A 89 -12.46 -3.61 16.35
C PRO A 89 -12.82 -4.49 15.14
N THR A 90 -13.00 -3.93 13.93
CA THR A 90 -13.24 -4.74 12.73
C THR A 90 -12.03 -5.61 12.39
N ALA A 91 -10.82 -5.06 12.44
CA ALA A 91 -9.58 -5.83 12.29
C ALA A 91 -9.45 -6.89 13.38
N LYS A 92 -9.74 -6.56 14.65
CA LYS A 92 -9.76 -7.55 15.74
C LYS A 92 -10.81 -8.63 15.53
N TYR A 93 -12.01 -8.28 15.09
CA TYR A 93 -13.10 -9.23 14.81
C TYR A 93 -12.73 -10.15 13.66
N SER A 94 -12.23 -9.57 12.56
CA SER A 94 -11.72 -10.31 11.41
C SER A 94 -10.52 -11.20 11.76
N ALA A 95 -9.72 -10.85 12.77
CA ALA A 95 -8.66 -11.71 13.33
C ALA A 95 -9.19 -12.80 14.28
N TYR A 96 -10.30 -12.54 14.98
CA TYR A 96 -10.92 -13.49 15.92
C TYR A 96 -11.51 -14.71 15.18
N THR A 97 -12.05 -14.54 13.98
CA THR A 97 -12.61 -15.68 13.22
C THR A 97 -11.57 -16.68 12.68
N PRO A 98 -10.41 -16.26 12.12
CA PRO A 98 -9.26 -17.13 11.92
C PRO A 98 -8.74 -17.74 13.22
N SER A 99 -8.82 -17.05 14.36
CA SER A 99 -8.42 -17.63 15.65
C SER A 99 -9.32 -18.78 16.12
N ALA A 100 -10.57 -18.84 15.62
CA ALA A 100 -11.48 -19.97 15.87
C ALA A 100 -11.11 -21.23 15.06
N ALA A 101 -10.33 -21.08 13.98
CA ALA A 101 -9.59 -22.21 13.40
C ALA A 101 -8.39 -22.49 14.33
N HIS A 102 -8.61 -23.26 15.39
CA HIS A 102 -7.56 -23.60 16.37
C HIS A 102 -6.50 -24.51 15.74
N PRO A 103 -5.21 -24.12 15.75
CA PRO A 103 -4.10 -25.06 15.81
C PRO A 103 -3.78 -25.27 17.30
N PRO A 104 -4.16 -26.39 17.93
CA PRO A 104 -3.87 -26.60 19.34
C PRO A 104 -2.36 -26.78 19.59
N SER A 105 -1.68 -25.73 20.05
CA SER A 105 -0.40 -25.86 20.75
C SER A 105 -0.64 -26.10 22.25
N GLY A 106 -1.01 -27.35 22.57
CA GLY A 106 -0.80 -27.99 23.87
C GLY A 106 -1.61 -27.52 25.09
N VAL A 107 -2.84 -28.02 25.27
CA VAL A 107 -3.39 -28.46 26.58
C VAL A 107 -4.45 -29.55 26.35
N ALA A 108 -4.18 -30.73 26.90
CA ALA A 108 -5.07 -31.82 27.34
C ALA A 108 -6.20 -32.35 26.43
N ARG A 109 -6.07 -33.65 26.10
CA ARG A 109 -7.14 -34.66 25.97
C ARG A 109 -8.46 -34.18 26.57
N THR A 110 -9.53 -34.10 25.78
CA THR A 110 -10.77 -34.91 25.89
C THR A 110 -11.81 -34.35 24.89
N MET A 111 -12.52 -35.26 24.21
CA MET A 111 -13.76 -35.07 23.45
C MET A 111 -13.66 -34.56 22.01
N LEU A 112 -13.55 -35.51 21.06
CA LEU A 112 -14.55 -35.77 20.01
C LEU A 112 -14.07 -36.99 19.21
N THR A 113 -14.84 -38.08 19.22
CA THR A 113 -14.54 -39.32 18.50
C THR A 113 -14.62 -39.10 16.99
N LEU A 114 -13.47 -38.91 16.35
CA LEU A 114 -13.27 -39.00 14.90
C LEU A 114 -12.38 -40.22 14.58
N PRO A 115 -12.43 -40.76 13.36
CA PRO A 115 -11.69 -41.97 12.99
C PRO A 115 -10.16 -41.81 13.14
N PRO A 116 -9.43 -42.88 13.54
CA PRO A 116 -8.04 -42.81 14.01
C PRO A 116 -7.02 -42.23 13.03
N ASP A 117 -7.27 -42.34 11.72
CA ASP A 117 -6.32 -41.90 10.69
C ASP A 117 -6.30 -40.38 10.49
N GLN A 118 -7.39 -39.68 10.86
CA GLN A 118 -7.51 -38.23 10.68
C GLN A 118 -6.89 -37.43 11.85
N GLU A 119 -6.95 -37.99 13.07
CA GLU A 119 -6.36 -37.41 14.29
C GLU A 119 -4.82 -37.35 14.22
N ARG A 120 -4.20 -38.32 13.54
CA ARG A 120 -2.75 -38.40 13.34
C ARG A 120 -2.25 -37.27 12.44
N ILE A 121 -2.96 -36.98 11.35
CA ILE A 121 -2.61 -35.90 10.40
C ILE A 121 -2.74 -34.52 11.05
N ASP A 122 -3.77 -34.30 11.87
CA ASP A 122 -3.91 -33.03 12.62
C ASP A 122 -2.78 -32.84 13.64
N SER A 123 -2.32 -33.91 14.31
CA SER A 123 -1.13 -33.84 15.18
C SER A 123 0.18 -33.64 14.40
N GLU A 124 0.31 -34.21 13.19
CA GLU A 124 1.50 -34.09 12.35
C GLU A 124 1.63 -32.72 11.69
N VAL A 125 0.53 -32.13 11.16
CA VAL A 125 0.52 -30.77 10.60
C VAL A 125 0.86 -29.74 11.67
N ILE A 126 0.37 -29.91 12.89
CA ILE A 126 0.67 -29.02 14.03
C ILE A 126 2.09 -29.26 14.58
N SER A 127 2.61 -30.49 14.49
CA SER A 127 4.01 -30.82 14.84
C SER A 127 5.01 -30.58 13.72
N SER A 128 4.56 -30.13 12.54
CA SER A 128 5.43 -29.95 11.40
C SER A 128 6.40 -28.80 11.67
N HIS A 129 7.68 -29.15 11.82
CA HIS A 129 8.80 -28.21 11.93
C HIS A 129 8.80 -27.00 10.95
N PRO A 130 8.24 -27.08 9.72
CA PRO A 130 8.22 -25.95 8.78
C PRO A 130 7.39 -24.72 9.23
N LEU A 131 6.27 -24.92 9.93
CA LEU A 131 5.37 -23.82 10.32
C LEU A 131 6.01 -22.84 11.31
N ASP A 132 6.75 -23.37 12.29
CA ASP A 132 7.46 -22.58 13.29
C ASP A 132 8.70 -21.88 12.69
N GLN A 133 9.31 -22.51 11.67
CA GLN A 133 10.46 -21.97 10.95
C GLN A 133 10.11 -20.78 10.04
N GLY A 134 8.97 -20.82 9.33
CA GLY A 134 8.55 -19.73 8.43
C GLY A 134 8.27 -18.42 9.19
N GLY A 135 7.48 -18.47 10.27
CA GLY A 135 7.18 -17.30 11.09
C GLY A 135 8.41 -16.73 11.81
N SER A 136 9.29 -17.61 12.31
CA SER A 136 10.56 -17.22 12.93
C SER A 136 11.54 -16.62 11.92
N GLY A 137 11.64 -17.20 10.72
CA GLY A 137 12.49 -16.72 9.62
C GLY A 137 12.08 -15.33 9.16
N ALA A 138 10.79 -15.11 8.88
CA ALA A 138 10.28 -13.80 8.47
C ALA A 138 10.52 -12.73 9.55
N THR A 139 10.30 -13.08 10.82
CA THR A 139 10.56 -12.17 11.94
C THR A 139 12.05 -11.83 12.07
N SER A 140 12.94 -12.83 11.93
CA SER A 140 14.40 -12.64 12.01
C SER A 140 14.93 -11.77 10.88
N PHE A 141 14.46 -11.98 9.65
CA PHE A 141 14.82 -11.16 8.50
C PHE A 141 14.38 -9.70 8.69
N LEU A 142 13.11 -9.45 9.02
CA LEU A 142 12.61 -8.08 9.20
C LEU A 142 13.33 -7.35 10.35
N PHE A 143 13.65 -8.02 11.45
CA PHE A 143 14.46 -7.37 12.51
C PHE A 143 15.85 -6.97 12.02
N THR A 144 16.46 -7.80 11.16
CA THR A 144 17.75 -7.50 10.55
C THR A 144 17.63 -6.32 9.60
N GLU A 145 16.69 -6.37 8.65
CA GLU A 145 16.42 -5.28 7.71
C GLU A 145 16.11 -3.96 8.44
N TYR A 146 15.25 -4.01 9.45
CA TYR A 146 14.82 -2.82 10.20
C TYR A 146 15.93 -2.23 11.06
N LYS A 147 16.92 -3.03 11.47
CA LYS A 147 18.12 -2.51 12.13
C LYS A 147 18.94 -1.63 11.18
N TYR A 148 19.14 -2.05 9.94
CA TYR A 148 19.82 -1.25 8.92
C TYR A 148 18.99 -0.03 8.52
N ALA A 149 17.70 -0.22 8.28
CA ALA A 149 16.77 0.87 7.96
C ALA A 149 16.70 1.91 9.09
N GLY A 150 16.72 1.48 10.36
CA GLY A 150 16.75 2.37 11.52
C GLY A 150 18.06 3.16 11.65
N GLY A 151 19.19 2.54 11.30
CA GLY A 151 20.47 3.24 11.19
C GLY A 151 20.43 4.33 10.12
N PHE A 152 19.95 4.00 8.91
CA PHE A 152 19.73 4.96 7.83
C PHE A 152 18.76 6.07 8.23
N MET A 153 17.61 5.73 8.81
CA MET A 153 16.59 6.68 9.29
C MET A 153 17.21 7.71 10.23
N THR A 154 18.06 7.29 11.17
CA THR A 154 18.71 8.21 12.12
C THR A 154 19.65 9.18 11.40
N VAL A 155 20.48 8.69 10.48
CA VAL A 155 21.40 9.52 9.71
C VAL A 155 20.63 10.51 8.81
N PHE A 156 19.60 10.03 8.13
CA PHE A 156 18.81 10.86 7.22
C PHE A 156 17.97 11.90 7.96
N ALA A 157 17.44 11.56 9.14
CA ALA A 157 16.77 12.53 10.03
C ALA A 157 17.70 13.68 10.43
N VAL A 158 18.97 13.39 10.76
CA VAL A 158 19.98 14.42 11.04
C VAL A 158 20.24 15.28 9.80
N LEU A 159 20.33 14.68 8.62
CA LEU A 159 20.50 15.43 7.36
C LEU A 159 19.34 16.39 7.10
N ILE A 160 18.09 15.94 7.28
CA ILE A 160 16.89 16.79 7.16
C ILE A 160 17.01 17.99 8.11
N PHE A 161 17.29 17.74 9.39
CA PHE A 161 17.41 18.80 10.39
C PHE A 161 18.51 19.80 10.05
N VAL A 162 19.69 19.33 9.66
CA VAL A 162 20.85 20.18 9.37
C VAL A 162 20.60 21.01 8.12
N PHE A 163 20.14 20.41 7.02
CA PHE A 163 19.95 21.13 5.76
C PHE A 163 18.83 22.14 5.85
N LEU A 164 17.67 21.77 6.42
CA LEU A 164 16.56 22.72 6.61
C LEU A 164 16.88 23.77 7.69
N GLY A 165 17.58 23.39 8.76
CA GLY A 165 18.00 24.34 9.80
C GLY A 165 19.03 25.35 9.30
N SER A 166 19.84 24.98 8.30
CA SER A 166 20.90 25.83 7.76
C SER A 166 20.37 27.03 6.95
N ILE A 167 19.17 26.95 6.37
CA ILE A 167 18.59 27.97 5.46
C ILE A 167 18.69 29.39 6.04
N GLU A 168 18.36 29.53 7.33
CA GLU A 168 18.39 30.79 8.06
C GLU A 168 19.52 30.80 9.12
N GLY A 169 20.58 30.03 8.91
CA GLY A 169 21.73 29.94 9.82
C GLY A 169 21.35 29.47 11.23
N PHE A 170 20.41 28.53 11.35
CA PHE A 170 19.85 28.06 12.62
C PHE A 170 19.21 29.18 13.47
N SER A 171 18.70 30.24 12.83
CA SER A 171 18.01 31.33 13.50
C SER A 171 16.71 30.87 14.16
N THR A 172 16.46 31.36 15.37
CA THR A 172 15.22 31.17 16.13
C THR A 172 14.20 32.29 15.89
N LYS A 173 14.51 33.25 15.01
CA LYS A 173 13.64 34.40 14.73
C LYS A 173 12.55 34.01 13.73
N SER A 174 11.35 34.53 13.97
CA SER A 174 10.24 34.46 13.01
C SER A 174 10.56 35.26 11.75
N GLN A 175 10.07 34.77 10.61
CA GLN A 175 10.30 35.37 9.29
C GLN A 175 8.95 35.72 8.62
N PRO A 176 8.94 36.59 7.60
CA PRO A 176 7.76 36.78 6.77
C PRO A 176 7.34 35.46 6.11
N CYS A 177 6.04 35.19 6.06
CA CYS A 177 5.52 34.04 5.34
C CYS A 177 5.78 34.15 3.83
N HIS A 178 6.03 33.03 3.14
CA HIS A 178 6.33 33.08 1.71
C HIS A 178 5.07 33.35 0.87
N TYR A 179 3.93 32.74 1.23
CA TYR A 179 2.70 32.87 0.45
C TYR A 179 1.67 33.82 1.08
N SER A 180 1.71 34.01 2.40
CA SER A 180 0.82 34.93 3.12
C SER A 180 1.44 36.32 3.31
N VAL A 181 1.28 37.20 2.31
CA VAL A 181 1.84 38.57 2.33
C VAL A 181 1.36 39.35 3.57
N GLY A 182 2.32 39.89 4.34
CA GLY A 182 2.05 40.68 5.55
C GLY A 182 1.87 39.88 6.85
N LYS A 183 1.99 38.54 6.82
CA LYS A 183 1.99 37.70 8.02
C LYS A 183 3.41 37.25 8.40
N THR A 184 3.60 36.99 9.69
CA THR A 184 4.83 36.41 10.23
C THR A 184 4.63 34.92 10.49
N CYS A 185 5.54 34.12 9.96
CA CYS A 185 5.55 32.66 10.10
C CYS A 185 6.56 32.24 11.18
N LYS A 186 6.45 30.98 11.59
CA LYS A 186 7.37 30.37 12.56
C LYS A 186 8.78 30.26 11.97
N PRO A 187 9.82 30.17 12.82
CA PRO A 187 11.20 30.10 12.35
C PRO A 187 11.44 28.88 11.45
N ALA A 188 12.29 29.02 10.43
CA ALA A 188 12.69 27.91 9.57
C ALA A 188 13.32 26.74 10.36
N LEU A 189 14.02 27.05 11.46
CA LEU A 189 14.54 26.03 12.39
C LEU A 189 13.44 25.18 13.03
N ALA A 190 12.27 25.76 13.30
CA ALA A 190 11.13 25.00 13.80
C ALA A 190 10.62 24.04 12.71
N ASN A 191 10.45 24.52 11.47
CA ASN A 191 10.11 23.64 10.34
C ASN A 191 11.13 22.50 10.19
N ALA A 192 12.43 22.77 10.31
CA ALA A 192 13.46 21.73 10.27
C ALA A 192 13.25 20.66 11.35
N ALA A 193 12.96 21.07 12.60
CA ALA A 193 12.71 20.15 13.71
C ALA A 193 11.42 19.34 13.50
N PHE A 194 10.31 19.99 13.15
CA PHE A 194 9.02 19.32 12.96
C PHE A 194 9.00 18.44 11.71
N SER A 195 9.66 18.82 10.61
CA SER A 195 9.87 17.95 9.44
C SER A 195 10.66 16.68 9.81
N THR A 196 11.67 16.82 10.67
CA THR A 196 12.46 15.68 11.17
C THR A 196 11.61 14.75 12.03
N ILE A 197 10.77 15.31 12.92
CA ILE A 197 9.84 14.52 13.74
C ILE A 197 8.80 13.81 12.86
N ALA A 198 8.22 14.52 11.88
CA ALA A 198 7.27 13.94 10.94
C ALA A 198 7.90 12.82 10.10
N PHE A 199 9.15 13.00 9.66
CA PHE A 199 9.94 11.97 9.00
C PHE A 199 10.09 10.71 9.84
N VAL A 200 10.51 10.84 11.10
CA VAL A 200 10.63 9.68 12.00
C VAL A 200 9.27 9.03 12.25
N LEU A 201 8.19 9.81 12.44
CA LEU A 201 6.84 9.28 12.61
C LEU A 201 6.38 8.48 11.37
N GLY A 202 6.61 9.00 10.17
CA GLY A 202 6.30 8.32 8.92
C GLY A 202 7.10 7.04 8.75
N ALA A 203 8.41 7.10 9.00
CA ALA A 203 9.30 5.96 8.92
C ALA A 203 8.89 4.82 9.89
N VAL A 204 8.65 5.14 11.16
CA VAL A 204 8.19 4.17 12.16
C VAL A 204 6.83 3.58 11.77
N THR A 205 5.90 4.41 11.29
CA THR A 205 4.58 3.93 10.86
C THR A 205 4.68 2.99 9.66
N SER A 206 5.61 3.24 8.74
CA SER A 206 5.91 2.36 7.60
C SER A 206 6.44 0.99 8.05
N LEU A 207 7.44 0.98 8.94
CA LEU A 207 8.00 -0.26 9.50
C LEU A 207 6.94 -1.06 10.28
N VAL A 208 6.09 -0.37 11.07
CA VAL A 208 4.98 -1.01 11.78
C VAL A 208 3.95 -1.57 10.79
N SER A 209 3.67 -0.87 9.69
CA SER A 209 2.74 -1.33 8.65
C SER A 209 3.21 -2.64 8.03
N GLY A 210 4.47 -2.72 7.61
CA GLY A 210 5.05 -3.94 7.07
C GLY A 210 5.07 -5.09 8.09
N PHE A 211 5.49 -4.81 9.33
CA PHE A 211 5.56 -5.82 10.39
C PHE A 211 4.19 -6.39 10.78
N LEU A 212 3.17 -5.55 10.92
CA LEU A 212 1.82 -6.01 11.25
C LEU A 212 1.22 -6.85 10.12
N GLY A 213 1.46 -6.46 8.85
CA GLY A 213 1.13 -7.27 7.69
C GLY A 213 1.76 -8.66 7.76
N MET A 214 3.08 -8.73 7.96
CA MET A 214 3.79 -10.00 8.08
C MET A 214 3.24 -10.87 9.22
N LYS A 215 2.95 -10.26 10.38
CA LYS A 215 2.42 -11.00 11.53
C LYS A 215 1.05 -11.62 11.26
N ILE A 216 0.15 -10.94 10.55
CA ILE A 216 -1.13 -11.54 10.20
C ILE A 216 -0.99 -12.59 9.09
N ALA A 217 -0.11 -12.37 8.10
CA ALA A 217 0.09 -13.32 7.01
C ALA A 217 0.70 -14.64 7.50
N THR A 218 1.79 -14.57 8.27
CA THR A 218 2.42 -15.75 8.92
C THR A 218 1.54 -16.44 9.96
N TYR A 219 0.52 -15.75 10.46
CA TYR A 219 -0.50 -16.35 11.33
C TYR A 219 -1.61 -17.04 10.52
N ALA A 220 -1.99 -16.48 9.37
CA ALA A 220 -3.14 -16.93 8.60
C ALA A 220 -2.83 -18.04 7.60
N ASN A 221 -1.60 -18.10 7.07
CA ASN A 221 -1.19 -19.06 6.04
C ASN A 221 -1.56 -20.52 6.37
N ALA A 222 -1.12 -21.06 7.51
CA ALA A 222 -1.42 -22.42 7.92
C ALA A 222 -2.92 -22.66 8.17
N ARG A 223 -3.63 -21.63 8.62
CA ARG A 223 -5.09 -21.70 8.84
C ARG A 223 -5.83 -21.79 7.52
N THR A 224 -5.39 -21.06 6.52
CA THR A 224 -5.90 -21.16 5.15
C THR A 224 -5.69 -22.58 4.61
N THR A 225 -4.51 -23.19 4.83
CA THR A 225 -4.24 -24.59 4.47
C THR A 225 -5.20 -25.58 5.17
N LEU A 226 -5.40 -25.42 6.48
CA LEU A 226 -6.30 -26.29 7.25
C LEU A 226 -7.77 -26.16 6.83
N GLU A 227 -8.22 -24.96 6.46
CA GLU A 227 -9.57 -24.71 5.96
C GLU A 227 -9.75 -25.16 4.50
N ALA A 228 -8.67 -25.23 3.71
CA ALA A 228 -8.71 -25.78 2.36
C ALA A 228 -9.16 -27.25 2.34
N ARG A 229 -9.10 -27.98 3.46
CA ARG A 229 -9.70 -29.32 3.62
C ARG A 229 -11.23 -29.31 3.46
N LYS A 230 -11.88 -28.24 3.94
CA LYS A 230 -13.35 -28.09 3.94
C LYS A 230 -13.89 -27.53 2.63
N GLY A 231 -13.03 -27.02 1.76
CA GLY A 231 -13.39 -26.52 0.43
C GLY A 231 -12.77 -25.15 0.14
N VAL A 232 -12.81 -24.76 -1.13
CA VAL A 232 -12.21 -23.51 -1.62
C VAL A 232 -12.82 -22.27 -0.95
N GLY A 233 -14.14 -22.27 -0.69
CA GLY A 233 -14.82 -21.16 -0.03
C GLY A 233 -14.34 -20.89 1.39
N LYS A 234 -14.06 -21.95 2.17
CA LYS A 234 -13.59 -21.77 3.56
C LYS A 234 -12.17 -21.23 3.60
N ALA A 235 -11.27 -21.76 2.77
CA ALA A 235 -9.92 -21.23 2.62
C ALA A 235 -9.93 -19.78 2.12
N PHE A 236 -10.74 -19.47 1.09
CA PHE A 236 -10.91 -18.11 0.57
C PHE A 236 -11.30 -17.12 1.67
N ILE A 237 -12.27 -17.47 2.51
CA ILE A 237 -12.74 -16.59 3.59
C ILE A 237 -11.64 -16.31 4.61
N VAL A 238 -10.84 -17.32 4.99
CA VAL A 238 -9.73 -17.11 5.94
C VAL A 238 -8.65 -16.24 5.34
N ALA A 239 -8.22 -16.51 4.10
CA ALA A 239 -7.22 -15.70 3.42
C ALA A 239 -7.71 -14.26 3.24
N PHE A 240 -8.95 -14.06 2.77
CA PHE A 240 -9.50 -12.72 2.51
C PHE A 240 -9.74 -11.92 3.80
N ARG A 241 -10.26 -12.55 4.86
CA ARG A 241 -10.40 -11.89 6.17
C ARG A 241 -9.04 -11.47 6.73
N SER A 242 -8.02 -12.30 6.55
CA SER A 242 -6.67 -12.02 7.02
C SER A 242 -6.01 -10.88 6.22
N GLY A 243 -6.22 -10.85 4.89
CA GLY A 243 -5.86 -9.69 4.08
C GLY A 243 -6.60 -8.42 4.53
N ALA A 244 -7.90 -8.52 4.84
CA ALA A 244 -8.67 -7.39 5.36
C ALA A 244 -8.13 -6.86 6.69
N VAL A 245 -7.66 -7.72 7.59
CA VAL A 245 -6.99 -7.29 8.84
C VAL A 245 -5.80 -6.38 8.52
N MET A 246 -4.94 -6.77 7.59
CA MET A 246 -3.83 -5.93 7.13
C MET A 246 -4.36 -4.61 6.56
N GLY A 247 -5.28 -4.67 5.59
CA GLY A 247 -5.80 -3.47 4.91
C GLY A 247 -6.44 -2.45 5.85
N PHE A 248 -7.27 -2.88 6.80
CA PHE A 248 -7.89 -1.98 7.78
C PHE A 248 -6.91 -1.44 8.82
N LEU A 249 -5.99 -2.28 9.31
CA LEU A 249 -4.99 -1.81 10.27
C LEU A 249 -4.13 -0.71 9.65
N LEU A 250 -3.60 -0.93 8.45
CA LEU A 250 -2.72 0.02 7.76
C LEU A 250 -3.44 1.32 7.42
N ALA A 251 -4.64 1.23 6.85
CA ALA A 251 -5.42 2.42 6.50
C ALA A 251 -5.80 3.25 7.74
N ALA A 252 -6.25 2.59 8.80
CA ALA A 252 -6.68 3.26 10.02
C ALA A 252 -5.49 3.83 10.82
N SER A 253 -4.40 3.07 10.98
CA SER A 253 -3.20 3.55 11.69
C SER A 253 -2.54 4.70 10.95
N GLY A 254 -2.41 4.61 9.62
CA GLY A 254 -1.84 5.67 8.80
C GLY A 254 -2.62 6.98 8.90
N LEU A 255 -3.96 6.90 8.88
CA LEU A 255 -4.85 8.04 9.07
C LEU A 255 -4.76 8.60 10.48
N PHE A 256 -4.80 7.73 11.50
CA PHE A 256 -4.81 8.14 12.90
C PHE A 256 -3.52 8.85 13.30
N VAL A 257 -2.36 8.29 12.92
CA VAL A 257 -1.05 8.90 13.20
C VAL A 257 -0.94 10.26 12.52
N LEU A 258 -1.35 10.37 11.24
CA LEU A 258 -1.34 11.64 10.52
C LEU A 258 -2.25 12.68 11.20
N TYR A 259 -3.47 12.30 11.56
CA TYR A 259 -4.41 13.19 12.26
C TYR A 259 -3.84 13.68 13.61
N VAL A 260 -3.27 12.77 14.42
CA VAL A 260 -2.65 13.14 15.70
C VAL A 260 -1.46 14.07 15.48
N ALA A 261 -0.60 13.78 14.49
CA ALA A 261 0.55 14.64 14.16
C ALA A 261 0.10 16.06 13.79
N ILE A 262 -0.92 16.20 12.93
CA ILE A 262 -1.47 17.50 12.52
C ILE A 262 -1.97 18.29 13.74
N ASN A 263 -2.73 17.65 14.65
CA ASN A 263 -3.25 18.33 15.83
C ASN A 263 -2.15 18.72 16.82
N LEU A 264 -1.17 17.83 17.06
CA LEU A 264 -0.05 18.12 17.96
C LEU A 264 0.84 19.23 17.43
N PHE A 265 1.17 19.20 16.14
CA PHE A 265 1.97 20.26 15.52
C PHE A 265 1.18 21.57 15.48
N GLY A 266 -0.14 21.49 15.27
CA GLY A 266 -1.05 22.64 15.34
C GLY A 266 -0.99 23.42 16.66
N LEU A 267 -0.66 22.77 17.79
CA LEU A 267 -0.46 23.45 19.07
C LEU A 267 0.72 24.44 19.05
N TYR A 268 1.76 24.15 18.27
CA TYR A 268 2.94 25.02 18.13
C TYR A 268 2.74 26.05 17.02
N TYR A 269 2.31 25.61 15.84
CA TYR A 269 2.17 26.47 14.68
C TYR A 269 1.01 27.47 14.82
N GLY A 270 -0.08 27.05 15.48
CA GLY A 270 -1.28 27.82 15.69
C GLY A 270 -1.86 28.32 14.37
N ASP A 271 -1.57 29.58 14.08
CA ASP A 271 -2.08 30.37 12.96
C ASP A 271 -1.28 30.22 11.65
N ASP A 272 -0.11 29.58 11.72
CA ASP A 272 0.82 29.34 10.62
C ASP A 272 0.59 27.95 10.01
N TRP A 273 -0.46 27.82 9.21
CA TRP A 273 -0.79 26.54 8.57
C TRP A 273 0.14 26.20 7.40
N GLU A 274 0.76 27.20 6.79
CA GLU A 274 1.78 27.02 5.75
C GLU A 274 2.95 26.20 6.30
N GLY A 275 3.57 26.67 7.39
CA GLY A 275 4.66 25.94 8.05
C GLY A 275 4.24 24.60 8.66
N LEU A 276 3.01 24.51 9.18
CA LEU A 276 2.46 23.27 9.74
C LEU A 276 2.42 22.15 8.68
N PHE A 277 1.79 22.41 7.55
CA PHE A 277 1.60 21.38 6.52
C PHE A 277 2.86 21.17 5.69
N GLU A 278 3.74 22.17 5.58
CA GLU A 278 5.11 21.98 5.09
C GLU A 278 5.86 20.99 5.99
N ALA A 279 5.81 21.13 7.31
CA ALA A 279 6.48 20.19 8.22
C ALA A 279 5.88 18.77 8.17
N ILE A 280 4.55 18.66 8.02
CA ILE A 280 3.86 17.36 7.90
C ILE A 280 4.28 16.58 6.65
N THR A 281 4.81 17.21 5.60
CA THR A 281 5.32 16.48 4.42
C THR A 281 6.41 15.46 4.75
N GLY A 282 7.16 15.69 5.83
CA GLY A 282 8.14 14.73 6.33
C GLY A 282 7.51 13.34 6.58
N TYR A 283 6.22 13.27 6.92
CA TYR A 283 5.51 12.01 7.13
C TYR A 283 5.47 11.12 5.88
N GLY A 284 5.19 11.70 4.71
CA GLY A 284 5.24 10.99 3.43
C GLY A 284 6.67 10.56 3.07
N LEU A 285 7.64 11.47 3.23
CA LEU A 285 9.05 11.19 3.00
C LEU A 285 9.54 9.99 3.84
N GLY A 286 9.29 10.00 5.15
CA GLY A 286 9.67 8.90 6.03
C GLY A 286 9.02 7.58 5.65
N GLY A 287 7.73 7.63 5.25
CA GLY A 287 6.99 6.47 4.81
C GLY A 287 7.62 5.75 3.62
N SER A 288 7.85 6.49 2.53
CA SER A 288 8.43 5.94 1.30
C SER A 288 9.91 5.65 1.41
N SER A 289 10.68 6.39 2.23
CA SER A 289 12.09 6.07 2.48
C SER A 289 12.24 4.66 3.05
N MET A 290 11.45 4.30 4.06
CA MET A 290 11.51 2.94 4.63
C MET A 290 10.91 1.89 3.69
N ALA A 291 9.86 2.26 2.96
CA ALA A 291 9.24 1.37 1.97
C ALA A 291 10.21 0.98 0.85
N LEU A 292 11.10 1.89 0.43
CA LEU A 292 12.11 1.60 -0.59
C LEU A 292 13.01 0.45 -0.16
N PHE A 293 13.56 0.53 1.06
CA PHE A 293 14.40 -0.54 1.59
C PHE A 293 13.62 -1.83 1.80
N GLY A 294 12.39 -1.76 2.33
CA GLY A 294 11.56 -2.95 2.52
C GLY A 294 11.17 -3.65 1.20
N ARG A 295 10.85 -2.91 0.14
CA ARG A 295 10.48 -3.50 -1.15
C ARG A 295 11.68 -4.04 -1.91
N VAL A 296 12.83 -3.36 -1.86
CA VAL A 296 14.06 -3.84 -2.50
C VAL A 296 14.71 -4.98 -1.71
N GLY A 297 14.86 -4.83 -0.39
CA GLY A 297 15.45 -5.84 0.50
C GLY A 297 14.61 -7.12 0.52
N GLY A 298 13.33 -7.00 0.90
CA GLY A 298 12.37 -8.09 0.84
C GLY A 298 12.24 -8.71 -0.55
N GLY A 299 12.21 -7.89 -1.61
CA GLY A 299 12.14 -8.34 -3.01
C GLY A 299 13.34 -9.16 -3.46
N ILE A 300 14.57 -8.73 -3.12
CA ILE A 300 15.79 -9.50 -3.41
C ILE A 300 15.81 -10.80 -2.62
N TYR A 301 15.36 -10.77 -1.36
CA TYR A 301 15.31 -11.97 -0.51
C TYR A 301 14.39 -13.02 -1.12
N THR A 302 13.14 -12.66 -1.42
CA THR A 302 12.12 -13.60 -1.92
C THR A 302 12.50 -14.15 -3.29
N LYS A 303 12.78 -13.28 -4.27
CA LYS A 303 12.99 -13.74 -5.65
C LYS A 303 14.33 -14.45 -5.85
N ALA A 304 15.30 -14.30 -4.95
CA ALA A 304 16.50 -15.14 -4.95
C ALA A 304 16.20 -16.59 -4.54
N ALA A 305 15.26 -16.77 -3.60
CA ALA A 305 14.83 -18.09 -3.14
C ALA A 305 13.89 -18.76 -4.14
N ASP A 306 12.87 -18.04 -4.60
CA ASP A 306 11.87 -18.46 -5.60
C ASP A 306 12.54 -19.02 -6.87
N VAL A 307 13.33 -18.19 -7.56
CA VAL A 307 14.06 -18.61 -8.79
C VAL A 307 14.99 -19.80 -8.53
N GLY A 308 15.64 -19.84 -7.37
CA GLY A 308 16.53 -20.95 -7.00
C GLY A 308 15.76 -22.26 -6.76
N ALA A 309 14.62 -22.18 -6.09
CA ALA A 309 13.76 -23.30 -5.77
C ALA A 309 13.12 -23.87 -7.05
N ASP A 310 12.54 -23.01 -7.87
CA ASP A 310 11.76 -23.40 -9.06
C ASP A 310 12.64 -23.94 -10.18
N LEU A 311 13.80 -23.33 -10.46
CA LEU A 311 14.70 -23.82 -11.49
C LEU A 311 15.25 -25.21 -11.17
N VAL A 312 15.81 -25.40 -9.97
CA VAL A 312 16.42 -26.71 -9.64
C VAL A 312 15.35 -27.75 -9.36
N GLY A 313 14.29 -27.39 -8.64
CA GLY A 313 13.20 -28.31 -8.32
C GLY A 313 12.44 -28.77 -9.57
N LYS A 314 11.81 -27.83 -10.28
CA LYS A 314 10.83 -28.13 -11.32
C LYS A 314 11.48 -28.41 -12.67
N VAL A 315 12.53 -27.67 -13.04
CA VAL A 315 13.16 -27.79 -14.36
C VAL A 315 14.21 -28.90 -14.39
N GLU A 316 15.09 -28.95 -13.38
CA GLU A 316 16.21 -29.90 -13.35
C GLU A 316 15.87 -31.25 -12.71
N ARG A 317 15.20 -31.24 -11.55
CA ARG A 317 14.96 -32.45 -10.75
C ARG A 317 13.58 -33.07 -10.94
N ASN A 318 12.67 -32.37 -11.61
CA ASN A 318 11.27 -32.78 -11.82
C ASN A 318 10.56 -33.16 -10.51
N ILE A 319 10.83 -32.43 -9.43
CA ILE A 319 10.05 -32.51 -8.19
C ILE A 319 8.95 -31.44 -8.20
N PRO A 320 7.87 -31.61 -7.41
CA PRO A 320 6.83 -30.60 -7.26
C PRO A 320 7.37 -29.22 -6.82
N GLU A 321 6.61 -28.17 -7.15
CA GLU A 321 6.76 -26.84 -6.53
C GLU A 321 6.54 -26.98 -5.02
N ASP A 322 7.31 -26.27 -4.20
CA ASP A 322 7.28 -26.34 -2.73
C ASP A 322 7.59 -27.71 -2.09
N ASP A 323 8.24 -28.61 -2.81
CA ASP A 323 8.59 -29.92 -2.26
C ASP A 323 9.52 -29.79 -1.02
N PRO A 324 9.23 -30.48 0.10
CA PRO A 324 10.00 -30.34 1.33
C PRO A 324 11.45 -30.82 1.21
N ARG A 325 11.82 -31.57 0.17
CA ARG A 325 13.21 -31.97 -0.12
C ARG A 325 14.04 -30.80 -0.63
N ASN A 326 13.41 -29.75 -1.17
CA ASN A 326 14.10 -28.58 -1.71
C ASN A 326 14.56 -27.65 -0.57
N PRO A 327 15.88 -27.44 -0.36
CA PRO A 327 16.38 -26.57 0.70
C PRO A 327 15.97 -25.09 0.55
N ALA A 328 15.54 -24.64 -0.63
CA ALA A 328 15.15 -23.25 -0.85
C ALA A 328 13.70 -22.93 -0.45
N VAL A 329 12.82 -23.94 -0.27
CA VAL A 329 11.37 -23.73 -0.07
C VAL A 329 11.03 -22.89 1.17
N ILE A 330 11.78 -23.05 2.26
CA ILE A 330 11.56 -22.24 3.47
C ILE A 330 11.95 -20.78 3.22
N ALA A 331 13.04 -20.53 2.49
CA ALA A 331 13.43 -19.17 2.16
C ALA A 331 12.41 -18.52 1.20
N ASP A 332 11.82 -19.30 0.31
CA ASP A 332 10.79 -18.88 -0.63
C ASP A 332 9.50 -18.44 0.10
N ASN A 333 8.92 -19.33 0.90
CA ASN A 333 7.70 -19.04 1.67
C ASN A 333 7.92 -17.92 2.72
N VAL A 334 9.12 -17.83 3.31
CA VAL A 334 9.49 -16.65 4.14
C VAL A 334 9.51 -15.39 3.30
N GLY A 335 10.01 -15.48 2.07
CA GLY A 335 10.08 -14.45 1.05
C GLY A 335 8.75 -13.75 0.81
N ASP A 336 7.66 -14.50 0.62
CA ASP A 336 6.34 -13.91 0.33
C ASP A 336 5.87 -12.99 1.47
N ASN A 337 6.21 -13.34 2.71
CA ASN A 337 5.86 -12.56 3.88
C ASN A 337 6.72 -11.30 4.05
N VAL A 338 8.01 -11.36 3.69
CA VAL A 338 8.94 -10.23 3.88
C VAL A 338 8.96 -9.27 2.68
N GLY A 339 8.78 -9.79 1.47
CA GLY A 339 8.67 -9.01 0.25
C GLY A 339 7.23 -8.59 -0.01
N ASP A 340 6.37 -9.56 -0.32
CA ASP A 340 5.04 -9.34 -0.91
C ASP A 340 3.95 -8.96 0.08
N ILE A 341 4.24 -9.12 1.37
CA ILE A 341 3.43 -8.56 2.45
C ILE A 341 4.11 -7.35 3.08
N ALA A 342 5.28 -7.51 3.72
CA ALA A 342 5.86 -6.41 4.51
C ALA A 342 6.32 -5.23 3.64
N GLY A 343 7.02 -5.50 2.53
CA GLY A 343 7.41 -4.48 1.56
C GLY A 343 6.20 -3.82 0.90
N MET A 344 5.22 -4.60 0.44
CA MET A 344 3.99 -4.08 -0.17
C MET A 344 3.16 -3.21 0.79
N GLY A 345 3.01 -3.63 2.05
CA GLY A 345 2.30 -2.87 3.07
C GLY A 345 2.95 -1.51 3.35
N SER A 346 4.28 -1.49 3.41
CA SER A 346 5.06 -0.25 3.56
C SER A 346 4.95 0.67 2.33
N ASP A 347 4.97 0.08 1.13
CA ASP A 347 4.82 0.78 -0.15
C ASP A 347 3.47 1.53 -0.23
N LEU A 348 2.36 0.83 -0.02
CA LEU A 348 1.03 1.42 -0.08
C LEU A 348 0.77 2.40 1.07
N PHE A 349 1.36 2.20 2.25
CA PHE A 349 1.39 3.23 3.30
C PHE A 349 2.08 4.51 2.81
N GLY A 350 3.25 4.40 2.19
CA GLY A 350 3.95 5.55 1.59
C GLY A 350 3.10 6.30 0.56
N SER A 351 2.42 5.57 -0.33
CA SER A 351 1.49 6.16 -1.31
C SER A 351 0.34 6.92 -0.66
N TYR A 352 -0.23 6.36 0.41
CA TYR A 352 -1.29 6.98 1.19
C TYR A 352 -0.82 8.26 1.89
N ALA A 353 0.33 8.19 2.57
CA ALA A 353 0.91 9.29 3.32
C ALA A 353 1.27 10.46 2.39
N GLU A 354 1.95 10.19 1.29
CA GLU A 354 2.34 11.22 0.32
C GLU A 354 1.13 11.84 -0.38
N SER A 355 0.13 11.04 -0.79
CA SER A 355 -1.08 11.59 -1.44
C SER A 355 -1.83 12.54 -0.50
N SER A 356 -1.91 12.17 0.78
CA SER A 356 -2.51 13.00 1.82
C SER A 356 -1.69 14.28 2.05
N CYS A 357 -0.37 14.15 2.21
CA CYS A 357 0.52 15.29 2.46
C CYS A 357 0.57 16.26 1.27
N ALA A 358 0.61 15.76 0.04
CA ALA A 358 0.59 16.58 -1.17
C ALA A 358 -0.69 17.43 -1.24
N ALA A 359 -1.85 16.83 -0.96
CA ALA A 359 -3.11 17.55 -0.90
C ALA A 359 -3.10 18.61 0.21
N LEU A 360 -2.58 18.28 1.38
CA LEU A 360 -2.50 19.18 2.53
C LEU A 360 -1.60 20.40 2.25
N VAL A 361 -0.39 20.21 1.69
CA VAL A 361 0.50 21.33 1.39
C VAL A 361 -0.14 22.32 0.43
N VAL A 362 -0.72 21.84 -0.67
CA VAL A 362 -1.35 22.73 -1.64
C VAL A 362 -2.60 23.41 -1.04
N ALA A 363 -3.37 22.71 -0.21
CA ALA A 363 -4.51 23.29 0.50
C ALA A 363 -4.09 24.36 1.52
N SER A 364 -2.93 24.22 2.16
CA SER A 364 -2.44 25.15 3.18
C SER A 364 -2.16 26.56 2.64
N ILE A 365 -1.75 26.65 1.37
CA ILE A 365 -1.48 27.91 0.65
C ILE A 365 -2.66 28.34 -0.25
N SER A 366 -3.77 27.60 -0.17
CA SER A 366 -5.03 27.91 -0.85
C SER A 366 -5.99 28.61 0.10
N SER A 367 -7.20 28.96 -0.37
CA SER A 367 -8.21 29.60 0.48
C SER A 367 -8.47 28.84 1.79
N PHE A 368 -8.41 27.50 1.77
CA PHE A 368 -8.62 26.68 2.97
C PHE A 368 -7.64 27.00 4.09
N GLY A 369 -6.34 27.07 3.80
CA GLY A 369 -5.35 27.44 4.80
C GLY A 369 -5.27 28.95 5.08
N ILE A 370 -5.46 29.79 4.05
CA ILE A 370 -5.43 31.26 4.20
C ILE A 370 -6.58 31.74 5.10
N ASN A 371 -7.79 31.22 4.88
CA ASN A 371 -9.01 31.54 5.66
C ASN A 371 -9.12 30.74 6.96
N ARG A 372 -8.26 29.73 7.14
CA ARG A 372 -8.23 28.84 8.33
C ARG A 372 -9.50 28.02 8.50
N GLU A 373 -9.99 27.48 7.39
CA GLU A 373 -11.17 26.62 7.37
C GLU A 373 -10.71 25.16 7.61
N PHE A 374 -10.83 24.70 8.86
CA PHE A 374 -10.30 23.40 9.27
C PHE A 374 -10.95 22.23 8.51
N THR A 375 -12.27 22.26 8.30
CA THR A 375 -12.98 21.17 7.63
C THR A 375 -12.57 21.00 6.16
N PRO A 376 -12.57 22.04 5.32
CA PRO A 376 -12.03 21.95 3.95
C PRO A 376 -10.54 21.61 3.90
N MET A 377 -9.75 22.07 4.88
CA MET A 377 -8.33 21.72 4.99
C MET A 377 -8.12 20.22 5.23
N MET A 378 -8.98 19.60 6.06
CA MET A 378 -8.95 18.16 6.36
C MET A 378 -9.72 17.29 5.35
N TYR A 379 -10.17 17.86 4.23
CA TYR A 379 -10.85 17.12 3.17
C TYR A 379 -10.17 15.80 2.74
N PRO A 380 -8.82 15.74 2.53
CA PRO A 380 -8.16 14.46 2.24
C PRO A 380 -8.37 13.41 3.35
N LEU A 381 -8.26 13.78 4.62
CA LEU A 381 -8.47 12.86 5.74
C LEU A 381 -9.94 12.41 5.85
N LEU A 382 -10.88 13.29 5.51
CA LEU A 382 -12.32 12.95 5.44
C LEU A 382 -12.60 11.92 4.34
N ILE A 383 -11.99 12.07 3.16
CA ILE A 383 -12.06 11.06 2.09
C ILE A 383 -11.58 9.71 2.63
N SER A 384 -10.41 9.65 3.26
CA SER A 384 -9.88 8.40 3.81
C SER A 384 -10.77 7.81 4.92
N SER A 385 -11.33 8.66 5.77
CA SER A 385 -12.23 8.24 6.86
C SER A 385 -13.49 7.56 6.32
N VAL A 386 -14.14 8.15 5.30
CA VAL A 386 -15.29 7.54 4.62
C VAL A 386 -14.87 6.33 3.80
N GLY A 387 -13.67 6.33 3.24
CA GLY A 387 -13.06 5.19 2.55
C GLY A 387 -13.00 3.94 3.41
N ILE A 388 -12.57 4.06 4.67
CA ILE A 388 -12.57 2.96 5.64
C ILE A 388 -13.99 2.41 5.84
N ILE A 389 -14.99 3.27 6.00
CA ILE A 389 -16.40 2.85 6.18
C ILE A 389 -16.92 2.16 4.90
N ALA A 390 -16.63 2.71 3.72
CA ALA A 390 -17.02 2.13 2.44
C ALA A 390 -16.38 0.75 2.23
N CYS A 391 -15.10 0.59 2.59
CA CYS A 391 -14.39 -0.68 2.52
C CYS A 391 -14.96 -1.70 3.50
N LEU A 392 -15.36 -1.27 4.71
CA LEU A 392 -15.99 -2.16 5.70
C LEU A 392 -17.30 -2.72 5.16
N ILE A 393 -18.18 -1.85 4.64
CA ILE A 393 -19.45 -2.27 4.01
C ILE A 393 -19.16 -3.25 2.87
N THR A 394 -18.15 -2.96 2.05
CA THR A 394 -17.77 -3.80 0.90
C THR A 394 -17.26 -5.18 1.33
N THR A 395 -16.45 -5.24 2.38
CA THR A 395 -15.85 -6.47 2.93
C THR A 395 -16.94 -7.47 3.35
N LEU A 396 -18.06 -7.00 3.90
CA LEU A 396 -19.20 -7.86 4.28
C LEU A 396 -19.80 -8.62 3.09
N PHE A 397 -19.68 -8.08 1.87
CA PHE A 397 -20.16 -8.78 0.66
C PHE A 397 -19.32 -10.02 0.35
N ALA A 398 -18.00 -9.99 0.54
CA ALA A 398 -17.15 -11.15 0.31
C ALA A 398 -17.07 -12.10 1.51
N THR A 399 -17.37 -11.61 2.73
CA THR A 399 -17.16 -12.38 3.97
C THR A 399 -18.42 -12.97 4.59
N ASP A 400 -19.60 -12.39 4.38
CA ASP A 400 -20.85 -12.81 5.01
C ASP A 400 -22.01 -12.99 4.02
N PHE A 401 -22.15 -12.12 3.01
CA PHE A 401 -23.31 -12.17 2.10
C PHE A 401 -23.16 -13.13 0.92
N PHE A 402 -21.92 -13.44 0.52
CA PHE A 402 -21.64 -14.38 -0.57
C PHE A 402 -20.60 -15.40 -0.12
N GLU A 403 -20.78 -16.64 -0.55
CA GLU A 403 -19.83 -17.73 -0.33
C GLU A 403 -19.35 -18.26 -1.69
N VAL A 404 -18.03 -18.37 -1.85
CA VAL A 404 -17.39 -18.98 -3.02
C VAL A 404 -17.57 -20.49 -2.93
N LYS A 405 -18.22 -21.10 -3.92
CA LYS A 405 -18.45 -22.55 -3.95
C LYS A 405 -17.52 -23.25 -4.92
N GLU A 406 -17.20 -22.58 -6.01
CA GLU A 406 -16.41 -23.11 -7.14
C GLU A 406 -15.18 -22.25 -7.39
N VAL A 407 -14.16 -22.85 -8.00
CA VAL A 407 -12.85 -22.21 -8.26
C VAL A 407 -12.97 -21.00 -9.19
N ASP A 408 -13.84 -21.10 -10.20
CA ASP A 408 -14.07 -20.03 -11.18
C ASP A 408 -14.72 -18.78 -10.58
N GLN A 409 -15.24 -18.87 -9.35
CA GLN A 409 -15.89 -17.77 -8.62
C GLN A 409 -14.90 -16.92 -7.79
N ILE A 410 -13.66 -17.38 -7.57
CA ILE A 410 -12.66 -16.68 -6.74
C ILE A 410 -12.32 -15.30 -7.32
N GLU A 411 -11.81 -15.26 -8.55
CA GLU A 411 -11.39 -14.03 -9.22
C GLU A 411 -12.57 -13.04 -9.41
N PRO A 412 -13.78 -13.47 -9.85
CA PRO A 412 -14.96 -12.61 -9.84
C PRO A 412 -15.35 -12.06 -8.46
N ALA A 413 -15.16 -12.83 -7.38
CA ALA A 413 -15.45 -12.37 -6.03
C ALA A 413 -14.50 -11.24 -5.60
N LEU A 414 -13.20 -11.40 -5.84
CA LEU A 414 -12.19 -10.36 -5.58
C LEU A 414 -12.44 -9.12 -6.44
N LYS A 415 -12.77 -9.31 -7.72
CA LYS A 415 -13.14 -8.19 -8.61
C LYS A 415 -14.38 -7.44 -8.13
N LYS A 416 -15.40 -8.14 -7.65
CA LYS A 416 -16.61 -7.51 -7.10
C LYS A 416 -16.29 -6.60 -5.93
N GLN A 417 -15.26 -6.90 -5.12
CA GLN A 417 -14.82 -6.01 -4.04
C GLN A 417 -14.35 -4.64 -4.58
N LEU A 418 -13.60 -4.62 -5.67
CA LEU A 418 -13.20 -3.36 -6.31
C LEU A 418 -14.39 -2.59 -6.88
N ILE A 419 -15.32 -3.28 -7.55
CA ILE A 419 -16.51 -2.64 -8.14
C ILE A 419 -17.41 -2.04 -7.05
N ILE A 420 -17.73 -2.82 -6.02
CA ILE A 420 -18.62 -2.41 -4.93
C ILE A 420 -17.98 -1.26 -4.15
N SER A 421 -16.70 -1.38 -3.78
CA SER A 421 -16.02 -0.30 -3.04
C SER A 421 -15.95 0.98 -3.85
N THR A 422 -15.68 0.91 -5.16
CA THR A 422 -15.70 2.09 -6.05
C THR A 422 -17.09 2.73 -6.09
N ALA A 423 -18.15 1.94 -6.24
CA ALA A 423 -19.52 2.45 -6.29
C ALA A 423 -19.97 3.09 -4.96
N VAL A 424 -19.68 2.43 -3.83
CA VAL A 424 -20.01 2.95 -2.49
C VAL A 424 -19.19 4.20 -2.20
N MET A 425 -17.89 4.17 -2.51
CA MET A 425 -17.00 5.32 -2.29
C MET A 425 -17.33 6.51 -3.19
N THR A 426 -17.94 6.26 -4.36
CA THR A 426 -18.50 7.33 -5.20
C THR A 426 -19.58 8.13 -4.51
N VAL A 427 -20.54 7.44 -3.91
CA VAL A 427 -21.58 8.08 -3.12
C VAL A 427 -20.96 8.75 -1.89
N GLY A 428 -20.01 8.07 -1.23
CA GLY A 428 -19.28 8.56 -0.07
C GLY A 428 -18.57 9.89 -0.33
N ILE A 429 -17.78 9.98 -1.40
CA ILE A 429 -17.06 11.21 -1.75
C ILE A 429 -18.03 12.31 -2.16
N ALA A 430 -19.07 12.02 -2.95
CA ALA A 430 -20.08 13.02 -3.28
C ALA A 430 -20.71 13.65 -2.02
N LEU A 431 -21.00 12.83 -1.00
CA LEU A 431 -21.50 13.30 0.31
C LEU A 431 -20.44 14.11 1.07
N VAL A 432 -19.20 13.63 1.14
CA VAL A 432 -18.10 14.34 1.84
C VAL A 432 -17.78 15.66 1.16
N SER A 433 -17.78 15.73 -0.17
CA SER A 433 -17.62 16.98 -0.91
C SER A 433 -18.76 17.94 -0.56
N TRP A 434 -20.01 17.48 -0.62
CA TRP A 434 -21.20 18.31 -0.35
C TRP A 434 -21.20 18.90 1.06
N LEU A 435 -20.79 18.11 2.06
CA LEU A 435 -20.79 18.50 3.46
C LEU A 435 -19.51 19.23 3.89
N GLY A 436 -18.37 18.83 3.35
CA GLY A 436 -17.04 19.24 3.81
C GLY A 436 -16.40 20.40 3.05
N LEU A 437 -16.93 20.77 1.87
CA LEU A 437 -16.38 21.87 1.07
C LEU A 437 -17.36 23.03 0.90
N PRO A 438 -16.87 24.29 0.85
CA PRO A 438 -17.67 25.42 0.40
C PRO A 438 -18.03 25.27 -1.09
N TYR A 439 -19.12 25.93 -1.51
CA TYR A 439 -19.61 25.82 -2.90
C TYR A 439 -18.57 26.35 -3.91
N THR A 440 -17.89 27.42 -3.54
CA THR A 440 -16.80 28.07 -4.28
C THR A 440 -15.62 28.30 -3.36
N PHE A 441 -14.42 28.03 -3.83
CA PHE A 441 -13.16 28.28 -3.13
C PHE A 441 -12.04 28.59 -4.13
N THR A 442 -10.89 29.05 -3.64
CA THR A 442 -9.71 29.27 -4.48
C THR A 442 -8.60 28.30 -4.15
N ILE A 443 -7.92 27.82 -5.18
CA ILE A 443 -6.78 26.91 -5.12
C ILE A 443 -5.55 27.58 -5.74
N PHE A 444 -4.39 27.36 -5.14
CA PHE A 444 -3.12 27.84 -5.66
C PHE A 444 -2.74 27.17 -6.99
N ASN A 445 -2.33 27.97 -7.97
CA ASN A 445 -1.90 27.55 -9.30
C ASN A 445 -0.72 28.40 -9.78
N PHE A 446 0.51 27.98 -9.46
CA PHE A 446 1.77 28.59 -9.95
C PHE A 446 1.79 30.13 -9.89
N GLY A 447 1.49 30.70 -8.72
CA GLY A 447 1.49 32.15 -8.48
C GLY A 447 0.15 32.86 -8.69
N ALA A 448 -0.88 32.17 -9.18
CA ALA A 448 -2.26 32.69 -9.27
C ALA A 448 -3.24 31.85 -8.44
N GLN A 449 -4.31 32.47 -7.94
CA GLN A 449 -5.43 31.78 -7.30
C GLN A 449 -6.48 31.42 -8.35
N LYS A 450 -6.82 30.14 -8.46
CA LYS A 450 -7.84 29.61 -9.38
C LYS A 450 -9.12 29.30 -8.62
N THR A 451 -10.25 29.83 -9.08
CA THR A 451 -11.56 29.50 -8.50
C THR A 451 -11.98 28.09 -8.91
N ALA A 452 -12.37 27.27 -7.94
CA ALA A 452 -12.89 25.93 -8.10
C ALA A 452 -14.26 25.78 -7.40
N THR A 453 -15.07 24.82 -7.87
CA THR A 453 -16.47 24.62 -7.43
C THR A 453 -16.66 23.21 -6.86
N ILE A 454 -17.58 23.01 -5.93
CA ILE A 454 -17.81 21.72 -5.24
C ILE A 454 -18.04 20.50 -6.17
N PHE A 455 -18.74 20.67 -7.29
CA PHE A 455 -19.00 19.62 -8.28
C PHE A 455 -17.72 19.08 -8.93
N VAL A 456 -16.66 19.89 -8.91
CA VAL A 456 -15.34 19.61 -9.46
C VAL A 456 -14.58 18.59 -8.60
N CYS A 457 -14.77 18.65 -7.27
CA CYS A 457 -14.08 17.79 -6.30
C CYS A 457 -14.83 16.51 -5.93
N GLY A 458 -16.13 16.41 -6.21
CA GLY A 458 -16.96 15.23 -5.87
C GLY A 458 -17.14 14.21 -6.99
N GLY A 459 -17.05 14.61 -8.26
CA GLY A 459 -17.25 13.71 -9.40
C GLY A 459 -16.00 12.98 -9.91
N TRP A 460 -14.79 13.44 -9.55
CA TRP A 460 -13.55 13.00 -10.20
C TRP A 460 -12.37 12.68 -9.28
N SER A 461 -12.51 12.97 -8.00
CA SER A 461 -11.79 12.33 -6.88
C SER A 461 -12.04 10.81 -6.80
N LEU A 462 -12.67 10.22 -7.83
CA LEU A 462 -13.08 8.83 -7.92
C LEU A 462 -12.17 7.96 -8.74
N GLY A 463 -11.20 8.53 -9.45
CA GLY A 463 -10.39 7.75 -10.39
C GLY A 463 -11.25 6.90 -11.33
N TRP A 464 -12.47 7.36 -11.67
CA TRP A 464 -13.46 6.55 -12.41
C TRP A 464 -12.88 5.93 -13.70
N PRO A 465 -11.95 6.58 -14.43
CA PRO A 465 -11.19 5.94 -15.51
C PRO A 465 -10.17 4.90 -15.01
N SER A 466 -9.39 5.16 -13.95
CA SER A 466 -8.28 4.31 -13.52
C SER A 466 -8.71 2.99 -12.88
N HIS A 467 -9.80 2.96 -12.11
CA HIS A 467 -10.33 1.72 -11.51
C HIS A 467 -10.87 0.75 -12.58
N TRP A 468 -11.49 1.26 -13.64
CA TRP A 468 -12.04 0.46 -14.74
C TRP A 468 -10.98 0.00 -15.76
N ILE A 469 -9.87 0.73 -15.86
CA ILE A 469 -8.85 0.52 -16.92
C ILE A 469 -7.81 -0.54 -16.55
N HIS A 470 -7.43 -0.69 -15.28
CA HIS A 470 -6.49 -1.75 -14.87
C HIS A 470 -7.04 -3.16 -15.09
N TYR A 471 -8.36 -3.30 -15.24
CA TYR A 471 -9.01 -4.60 -15.36
C TYR A 471 -8.83 -5.29 -16.73
N ARG A 472 -8.53 -4.55 -17.81
CA ARG A 472 -8.47 -5.13 -19.17
C ARG A 472 -7.11 -5.68 -19.57
N VAL A 473 -6.11 -5.56 -18.70
CA VAL A 473 -4.71 -5.71 -19.12
C VAL A 473 -4.26 -7.18 -19.13
N LEU A 474 -4.78 -8.01 -18.21
CA LEU A 474 -4.54 -9.45 -18.16
C LEU A 474 -5.82 -10.21 -18.53
N HIS A 475 -6.27 -10.07 -19.77
CA HIS A 475 -7.38 -10.88 -20.26
C HIS A 475 -6.97 -12.35 -20.39
N LYS A 476 -7.87 -13.27 -20.03
CA LYS A 476 -7.65 -14.74 -20.09
C LYS A 476 -7.05 -15.18 -21.43
N GLN A 477 -7.50 -14.60 -22.55
CA GLN A 477 -6.96 -14.90 -23.88
C GLN A 477 -5.46 -14.57 -23.98
N CYS A 478 -5.02 -13.42 -23.47
CA CYS A 478 -3.61 -13.03 -23.57
C CYS A 478 -2.70 -13.94 -22.74
N ILE A 479 -3.16 -14.41 -21.57
CA ILE A 479 -2.43 -15.39 -20.76
C ILE A 479 -2.38 -16.76 -21.47
N GLN A 480 -3.50 -17.16 -22.09
CA GLN A 480 -3.58 -18.40 -22.88
C GLN A 480 -2.65 -18.37 -24.10
N ASP A 481 -2.53 -17.23 -24.78
CA ASP A 481 -1.61 -17.07 -25.91
C ASP A 481 -0.14 -17.17 -25.46
N VAL A 482 0.20 -16.61 -24.29
CA VAL A 482 1.53 -16.75 -23.68
C VAL A 482 1.80 -18.23 -23.31
N ALA A 483 0.82 -18.93 -22.75
CA ALA A 483 0.93 -20.35 -22.45
C ALA A 483 1.03 -21.22 -23.71
N ASP A 484 0.25 -20.94 -24.77
CA ASP A 484 0.31 -21.67 -26.05
C ASP A 484 1.68 -21.49 -26.72
N SER A 485 2.28 -20.31 -26.61
CA SER A 485 3.62 -20.05 -27.16
C SER A 485 4.72 -20.93 -26.55
N CYS A 486 4.49 -21.57 -25.40
CA CYS A 486 5.41 -22.55 -24.82
C CYS A 486 5.59 -23.80 -25.69
N ARG A 487 4.67 -24.08 -26.62
CA ARG A 487 4.77 -25.19 -27.59
C ARG A 487 6.01 -25.11 -28.47
N THR A 488 6.55 -23.90 -28.65
CA THR A 488 7.77 -23.63 -29.43
C THR A 488 8.96 -23.26 -28.56
N GLY A 489 8.86 -23.44 -27.25
CA GLY A 489 9.95 -23.30 -26.27
C GLY A 489 9.93 -22.01 -25.45
N ALA A 490 10.92 -21.86 -24.57
CA ALA A 490 11.01 -20.71 -23.65
C ALA A 490 11.23 -19.37 -24.39
N ALA A 491 11.92 -19.37 -25.53
CA ALA A 491 12.24 -18.14 -26.26
C ALA A 491 10.97 -17.41 -26.75
N THR A 492 10.02 -18.14 -27.35
CA THR A 492 8.74 -17.59 -27.78
C THR A 492 7.89 -17.17 -26.59
N ASN A 493 7.88 -17.96 -25.52
CA ASN A 493 7.21 -17.57 -24.27
C ASN A 493 7.72 -16.22 -23.72
N VAL A 494 9.03 -16.00 -23.72
CA VAL A 494 9.62 -14.73 -23.29
C VAL A 494 9.27 -13.58 -24.25
N ILE A 495 9.34 -13.82 -25.57
CA ILE A 495 8.96 -12.79 -26.56
C ILE A 495 7.50 -12.35 -26.38
N PHE A 496 6.58 -13.31 -26.20
CA PHE A 496 5.16 -13.03 -26.02
C PHE A 496 4.89 -12.30 -24.69
N GLY A 497 5.55 -12.70 -23.60
CA GLY A 497 5.37 -12.03 -22.30
C GLY A 497 5.90 -10.60 -22.27
N LEU A 498 7.06 -10.32 -22.89
CA LEU A 498 7.58 -8.95 -23.02
C LEU A 498 6.67 -8.09 -23.90
N ALA A 499 6.24 -8.61 -25.06
CA ALA A 499 5.31 -7.91 -25.93
C ALA A 499 3.97 -7.61 -25.24
N LEU A 500 3.47 -8.55 -24.43
CA LEU A 500 2.27 -8.35 -23.61
C LEU A 500 2.47 -7.22 -22.61
N GLY A 501 3.58 -7.19 -21.87
CA GLY A 501 3.90 -6.10 -20.93
C GLY A 501 3.99 -4.74 -21.60
N TYR A 502 4.63 -4.65 -22.77
CA TYR A 502 4.70 -3.38 -23.51
C TYR A 502 3.32 -2.93 -24.02
N LYS A 503 2.47 -3.86 -24.48
CA LYS A 503 1.09 -3.56 -24.87
C LYS A 503 0.23 -3.15 -23.65
N SER A 504 0.54 -3.70 -22.48
CA SER A 504 -0.18 -3.53 -21.22
C SER A 504 -0.27 -2.08 -20.77
N VAL A 505 0.73 -1.25 -21.10
CA VAL A 505 0.87 0.13 -20.61
C VAL A 505 -0.11 1.10 -21.28
N ILE A 506 -0.59 0.79 -22.49
CA ILE A 506 -1.31 1.73 -23.35
C ILE A 506 -2.55 2.32 -22.66
N ILE A 507 -3.42 1.45 -22.14
CA ILE A 507 -4.69 1.88 -21.54
C ILE A 507 -4.43 2.57 -20.18
N PRO A 508 -3.63 2.01 -19.25
CA PRO A 508 -3.25 2.69 -18.00
C PRO A 508 -2.67 4.09 -18.20
N ILE A 509 -1.80 4.29 -19.19
CA ILE A 509 -1.22 5.61 -19.47
C ILE A 509 -2.29 6.59 -19.98
N PHE A 510 -3.20 6.18 -20.86
CA PHE A 510 -4.33 7.04 -21.25
C PHE A 510 -5.24 7.37 -20.05
N ALA A 511 -5.45 6.43 -19.12
CA ALA A 511 -6.22 6.68 -17.91
C ALA A 511 -5.55 7.74 -17.02
N ILE A 512 -4.24 7.61 -16.81
CA ILE A 512 -3.44 8.56 -16.02
C ILE A 512 -3.43 9.93 -16.70
N ALA A 513 -3.17 9.98 -18.01
CA ALA A 513 -3.16 11.22 -18.78
C ALA A 513 -4.51 11.94 -18.74
N PHE A 514 -5.62 11.22 -18.91
CA PHE A 514 -6.96 11.79 -18.79
C PHE A 514 -7.26 12.27 -17.37
N SER A 515 -6.84 11.51 -16.35
CA SER A 515 -7.00 11.88 -14.94
C SER A 515 -6.21 13.14 -14.61
N ILE A 516 -4.96 13.25 -15.10
CA ILE A 516 -4.12 14.46 -14.97
C ILE A 516 -4.80 15.64 -15.66
N PHE A 517 -5.14 15.50 -16.95
CA PHE A 517 -5.73 16.60 -17.73
C PHE A 517 -6.97 17.15 -17.03
N LEU A 518 -7.86 16.27 -16.59
CA LEU A 518 -9.10 16.67 -15.97
C LEU A 518 -8.86 17.29 -14.59
N SER A 519 -8.18 16.59 -13.68
CA SER A 519 -7.95 17.06 -12.31
C SER A 519 -7.14 18.36 -12.25
N PHE A 520 -6.13 18.51 -13.12
CA PHE A 520 -5.36 19.74 -13.27
C PHE A 520 -6.23 20.89 -13.81
N SER A 521 -7.00 20.63 -14.88
CA SER A 521 -7.90 21.63 -15.47
C SER A 521 -8.97 22.10 -14.51
N LEU A 522 -9.27 21.30 -13.50
CA LEU A 522 -10.30 21.53 -12.50
C LEU A 522 -9.78 22.24 -11.25
N ALA A 523 -8.69 21.75 -10.64
CA ALA A 523 -8.17 22.27 -9.37
C ALA A 523 -6.63 22.24 -9.28
N ALA A 524 -5.92 22.38 -10.41
CA ALA A 524 -4.46 22.44 -10.47
C ALA A 524 -3.80 21.27 -9.70
N MET A 525 -2.71 21.51 -8.98
CA MET A 525 -2.00 20.47 -8.22
C MET A 525 -2.83 19.87 -7.09
N TYR A 526 -3.71 20.64 -6.46
CA TYR A 526 -4.61 20.12 -5.42
C TYR A 526 -5.57 19.07 -6.01
N GLY A 527 -6.13 19.36 -7.19
CA GLY A 527 -6.97 18.40 -7.92
C GLY A 527 -6.23 17.11 -8.24
N VAL A 528 -4.99 17.21 -8.71
CA VAL A 528 -4.14 16.04 -9.01
C VAL A 528 -3.83 15.23 -7.74
N ALA A 529 -3.47 15.89 -6.63
CA ALA A 529 -3.21 15.24 -5.35
C ALA A 529 -4.45 14.53 -4.79
N VAL A 530 -5.61 15.19 -4.85
CA VAL A 530 -6.90 14.62 -4.43
C VAL A 530 -7.32 13.48 -5.36
N ALA A 531 -6.98 13.51 -6.65
CA ALA A 531 -7.20 12.38 -7.57
C ALA A 531 -6.32 11.18 -7.21
N ALA A 532 -5.06 11.40 -6.81
CA ALA A 532 -4.18 10.34 -6.30
C ALA A 532 -4.78 9.69 -5.04
N LEU A 533 -5.21 10.51 -4.07
CA LEU A 533 -5.87 10.04 -2.86
C LEU A 533 -7.22 9.37 -3.16
N GLY A 534 -7.92 9.85 -4.18
CA GLY A 534 -9.14 9.25 -4.69
C GLY A 534 -8.96 7.81 -5.16
N MET A 535 -7.89 7.56 -5.93
CA MET A 535 -7.49 6.21 -6.35
C MET A 535 -7.16 5.30 -5.16
N LEU A 536 -6.61 5.87 -4.08
CA LEU A 536 -6.29 5.18 -2.83
C LEU A 536 -7.40 5.27 -1.77
N SER A 537 -8.56 5.83 -2.10
CA SER A 537 -9.63 6.04 -1.13
C SER A 537 -10.24 4.72 -0.64
N THR A 538 -10.09 3.66 -1.42
CA THR A 538 -10.48 2.29 -1.10
C THR A 538 -9.27 1.40 -0.75
N ILE A 539 -8.17 1.99 -0.26
CA ILE A 539 -6.91 1.29 0.04
C ILE A 539 -7.09 0.09 0.99
N ALA A 540 -8.03 0.13 1.94
CA ALA A 540 -8.27 -1.02 2.82
C ALA A 540 -8.76 -2.25 2.06
N THR A 541 -9.67 -2.08 1.09
CA THR A 541 -10.10 -3.17 0.19
C THR A 541 -8.99 -3.57 -0.78
N GLY A 542 -8.24 -2.59 -1.32
CA GLY A 542 -7.10 -2.85 -2.20
C GLY A 542 -6.04 -3.73 -1.53
N LEU A 543 -5.61 -3.36 -0.33
CA LEU A 543 -4.70 -4.15 0.50
C LEU A 543 -5.29 -5.51 0.88
N ALA A 544 -6.61 -5.60 1.10
CA ALA A 544 -7.25 -6.86 1.47
C ALA A 544 -7.17 -7.91 0.36
N ILE A 545 -7.44 -7.51 -0.89
CA ILE A 545 -7.32 -8.40 -2.04
C ILE A 545 -5.86 -8.68 -2.41
N ASP A 546 -4.95 -7.75 -2.18
CA ASP A 546 -3.52 -7.89 -2.48
C ASP A 546 -2.86 -8.86 -1.49
N ALA A 547 -2.99 -8.60 -0.19
CA ALA A 547 -2.46 -9.45 0.89
C ALA A 547 -3.09 -10.85 0.93
N TYR A 548 -4.28 -11.03 0.35
CA TYR A 548 -4.89 -12.35 0.17
C TYR A 548 -4.01 -13.28 -0.70
N GLY A 549 -3.27 -12.74 -1.67
CA GLY A 549 -2.43 -13.51 -2.59
C GLY A 549 -1.31 -14.25 -1.87
N PRO A 550 -0.34 -13.55 -1.25
CA PRO A 550 0.77 -14.19 -0.53
C PRO A 550 0.32 -15.12 0.61
N ILE A 551 -0.82 -14.84 1.25
CA ILE A 551 -1.40 -15.74 2.26
C ILE A 551 -1.86 -17.06 1.64
N SER A 552 -2.40 -17.01 0.43
CA SER A 552 -2.87 -18.18 -0.33
C SER A 552 -1.71 -18.98 -0.93
N ASP A 553 -0.66 -18.28 -1.38
CA ASP A 553 0.58 -18.86 -1.89
C ASP A 553 1.28 -19.71 -0.82
N ASN A 554 1.60 -19.08 0.32
CA ASN A 554 2.11 -19.78 1.50
C ASN A 554 1.20 -20.94 1.94
N ALA A 555 -0.12 -20.82 1.80
CA ALA A 555 -1.03 -21.89 2.17
C ALA A 555 -0.85 -23.12 1.27
N GLY A 556 -0.54 -22.91 -0.01
CA GLY A 556 -0.14 -23.95 -0.95
C GLY A 556 1.21 -24.55 -0.59
N GLY A 557 2.22 -23.73 -0.31
CA GLY A 557 3.54 -24.21 0.09
C GLY A 557 3.50 -25.08 1.34
N ILE A 558 2.74 -24.66 2.36
CA ILE A 558 2.50 -25.47 3.57
C ILE A 558 1.77 -26.78 3.23
N ALA A 559 0.81 -26.77 2.31
CA ALA A 559 0.09 -27.99 1.92
C ALA A 559 1.04 -29.05 1.33
N GLU A 560 1.96 -28.63 0.46
CA GLU A 560 2.94 -29.51 -0.17
C GLU A 560 4.00 -29.98 0.84
N MET A 561 4.57 -29.07 1.61
CA MET A 561 5.59 -29.39 2.63
C MET A 561 5.05 -30.35 3.70
N ALA A 562 3.76 -30.28 4.03
CA ALA A 562 3.11 -31.17 4.98
C ALA A 562 2.62 -32.49 4.36
N GLY A 563 2.90 -32.75 3.07
CA GLY A 563 2.49 -33.97 2.38
C GLY A 563 0.97 -34.17 2.33
N MET A 564 0.21 -33.07 2.29
CA MET A 564 -1.26 -33.14 2.28
C MET A 564 -1.78 -33.65 0.93
N SER A 565 -3.07 -33.98 0.87
CA SER A 565 -3.68 -34.50 -0.36
C SER A 565 -3.53 -33.53 -1.53
N HIS A 566 -3.29 -34.05 -2.74
CA HIS A 566 -3.26 -33.27 -4.00
C HIS A 566 -4.47 -32.33 -4.17
N ARG A 567 -5.66 -32.76 -3.72
CA ARG A 567 -6.89 -31.93 -3.77
C ARG A 567 -6.81 -30.64 -2.95
N ILE A 568 -5.97 -30.59 -1.92
CA ILE A 568 -5.75 -29.38 -1.13
C ILE A 568 -4.83 -28.44 -1.92
N ARG A 569 -3.75 -28.97 -2.52
CA ARG A 569 -2.89 -28.19 -3.42
C ARG A 569 -3.66 -27.62 -4.61
N GLU A 570 -4.54 -28.39 -5.25
CA GLU A 570 -5.42 -27.88 -6.32
C GLU A 570 -6.30 -26.70 -5.87
N ARG A 571 -6.78 -26.72 -4.62
CA ARG A 571 -7.59 -25.65 -4.06
C ARG A 571 -6.75 -24.41 -3.75
N THR A 572 -5.54 -24.58 -3.23
CA THR A 572 -4.63 -23.45 -2.94
C THR A 572 -4.06 -22.86 -4.22
N ASP A 573 -3.69 -23.66 -5.23
CA ASP A 573 -3.24 -23.20 -6.55
C ASP A 573 -4.30 -22.32 -7.22
N ALA A 574 -5.58 -22.67 -7.05
CA ALA A 574 -6.70 -21.86 -7.52
C ALA A 574 -6.83 -20.50 -6.79
N LEU A 575 -6.55 -20.47 -5.48
CA LEU A 575 -6.58 -19.25 -4.68
C LEU A 575 -5.38 -18.35 -5.03
N ASP A 576 -4.21 -18.96 -5.19
CA ASP A 576 -2.93 -18.34 -5.55
C ASP A 576 -2.95 -17.70 -6.94
N ALA A 577 -3.45 -18.40 -7.98
CA ALA A 577 -3.61 -17.81 -9.31
C ALA A 577 -4.49 -16.54 -9.31
N ALA A 578 -5.53 -16.52 -8.46
CA ALA A 578 -6.33 -15.31 -8.27
C ALA A 578 -5.54 -14.22 -7.52
N GLY A 579 -4.69 -14.62 -6.56
CA GLY A 579 -3.71 -13.79 -5.86
C GLY A 579 -2.73 -13.08 -6.80
N ASN A 580 -2.17 -13.79 -7.79
CA ASN A 580 -1.25 -13.24 -8.79
C ASN A 580 -1.93 -12.13 -9.61
N THR A 581 -3.22 -12.31 -9.91
CA THR A 581 -4.03 -11.29 -10.58
C THR A 581 -4.26 -10.07 -9.68
N THR A 582 -4.58 -10.26 -8.40
CA THR A 582 -4.80 -9.15 -7.47
C THR A 582 -3.52 -8.40 -7.12
N ALA A 583 -2.38 -9.07 -7.05
CA ALA A 583 -1.07 -8.44 -6.86
C ALA A 583 -0.71 -7.54 -8.04
N ALA A 584 -0.96 -7.98 -9.29
CA ALA A 584 -0.79 -7.14 -10.47
C ALA A 584 -1.70 -5.90 -10.45
N ILE A 585 -2.95 -6.06 -9.99
CA ILE A 585 -3.87 -4.94 -9.79
C ILE A 585 -3.33 -3.98 -8.72
N GLY A 586 -2.90 -4.48 -7.56
CA GLY A 586 -2.32 -3.70 -6.47
C GLY A 586 -1.11 -2.87 -6.91
N LYS A 587 -0.19 -3.49 -7.65
CA LYS A 587 0.95 -2.81 -8.30
C LYS A 587 0.49 -1.70 -9.25
N GLY A 588 -0.56 -1.96 -10.04
CA GLY A 588 -1.19 -0.97 -10.90
C GLY A 588 -1.75 0.26 -10.17
N PHE A 589 -2.40 0.06 -9.02
CA PHE A 589 -2.87 1.12 -8.13
C PHE A 589 -1.71 1.92 -7.53
N ALA A 590 -0.65 1.24 -7.08
CA ALA A 590 0.56 1.89 -6.57
C ALA A 590 1.21 2.77 -7.64
N ILE A 591 1.40 2.25 -8.85
CA ILE A 591 2.02 3.01 -9.96
C ILE A 591 1.14 4.18 -10.42
N GLY A 592 -0.17 3.97 -10.57
CA GLY A 592 -1.09 5.02 -11.00
C GLY A 592 -1.19 6.17 -10.00
N SER A 593 -1.27 5.85 -8.70
CA SER A 593 -1.29 6.85 -7.63
C SER A 593 0.06 7.55 -7.48
N ALA A 594 1.17 6.81 -7.56
CA ALA A 594 2.53 7.36 -7.58
C ALA A 594 2.71 8.39 -8.71
N ALA A 595 2.19 8.11 -9.91
CA ALA A 595 2.29 9.05 -11.03
C ALA A 595 1.53 10.37 -10.76
N LEU A 596 0.32 10.27 -10.22
CA LEU A 596 -0.50 11.44 -9.88
C LEU A 596 0.12 12.25 -8.73
N VAL A 597 0.48 11.59 -7.62
CA VAL A 597 1.04 12.29 -6.46
C VAL A 597 2.39 12.91 -6.77
N SER A 598 3.24 12.25 -7.55
CA SER A 598 4.55 12.79 -7.95
C SER A 598 4.40 14.04 -8.80
N LEU A 599 3.39 14.10 -9.68
CA LEU A 599 3.07 15.31 -10.43
C LEU A 599 2.62 16.45 -9.50
N ALA A 600 1.77 16.14 -8.51
CA ALA A 600 1.31 17.14 -7.55
C ALA A 600 2.46 17.68 -6.68
N LEU A 601 3.32 16.78 -6.18
CA LEU A 601 4.53 17.11 -5.43
C LEU A 601 5.53 17.88 -6.28
N PHE A 602 5.66 17.54 -7.57
CA PHE A 602 6.50 18.27 -8.50
C PHE A 602 6.02 19.72 -8.67
N GLY A 603 4.72 19.97 -8.86
CA GLY A 603 4.21 21.34 -8.92
C GLY A 603 4.34 22.10 -7.59
N ALA A 604 4.18 21.42 -6.46
CA ALA A 604 4.47 22.00 -5.14
C ALA A 604 5.96 22.34 -4.99
N PHE A 605 6.86 21.49 -5.47
CA PHE A 605 8.31 21.70 -5.47
C PHE A 605 8.68 22.93 -6.28
N VAL A 606 8.20 23.06 -7.53
CA VAL A 606 8.44 24.22 -8.40
C VAL A 606 8.05 25.52 -7.70
N SER A 607 6.89 25.50 -7.05
CA SER A 607 6.37 26.66 -6.32
C SER A 607 7.21 26.99 -5.08
N ARG A 608 7.68 25.96 -4.36
CA ARG A 608 8.47 26.12 -3.13
C ARG A 608 9.91 26.54 -3.41
N ALA A 609 10.46 26.07 -4.53
CA ALA A 609 11.77 26.43 -5.04
C ALA A 609 11.82 27.83 -5.67
N GLY A 610 10.69 28.51 -5.82
CA GLY A 610 10.62 29.85 -6.41
C GLY A 610 10.83 29.88 -7.93
N ILE A 611 10.59 28.76 -8.62
CA ILE A 611 10.73 28.67 -10.07
C ILE A 611 9.49 29.30 -10.72
N THR A 612 9.70 30.24 -11.65
CA THR A 612 8.61 30.91 -12.39
C THR A 612 7.98 30.00 -13.44
N THR A 613 8.82 29.38 -14.28
CA THR A 613 8.40 28.49 -15.37
C THR A 613 9.43 27.37 -15.53
N VAL A 614 8.96 26.12 -15.62
CA VAL A 614 9.80 24.98 -16.03
C VAL A 614 9.74 24.88 -17.56
N ASP A 615 10.71 25.49 -18.24
CA ASP A 615 10.80 25.43 -19.70
C ASP A 615 11.68 24.27 -20.17
N VAL A 616 11.04 23.31 -20.85
CA VAL A 616 11.68 22.09 -21.39
C VAL A 616 12.79 22.41 -22.38
N LEU A 617 12.71 23.54 -23.09
CA LEU A 617 13.70 23.92 -24.11
C LEU A 617 14.91 24.67 -23.53
N THR A 618 15.07 24.70 -22.21
CA THR A 618 16.27 25.22 -21.56
C THR A 618 17.29 24.10 -21.33
N PRO A 619 18.60 24.37 -21.46
CA PRO A 619 19.65 23.35 -21.27
C PRO A 619 19.54 22.65 -19.91
N ASN A 620 19.33 23.42 -18.83
CA ASN A 620 19.29 22.91 -17.46
C ASN A 620 18.14 21.91 -17.25
N VAL A 621 16.94 22.22 -17.77
CA VAL A 621 15.77 21.35 -17.65
C VAL A 621 15.90 20.13 -18.55
N PHE A 622 16.37 20.30 -19.79
CA PHE A 622 16.44 19.20 -20.76
C PHE A 622 17.47 18.13 -20.37
N ILE A 623 18.66 18.52 -19.87
CA ILE A 623 19.64 17.54 -19.36
C ILE A 623 19.08 16.79 -18.16
N GLY A 624 18.35 17.49 -17.28
CA GLY A 624 17.66 16.89 -16.14
C GLY A 624 16.63 15.87 -16.60
N LEU A 625 15.82 16.21 -17.61
CA LEU A 625 14.80 15.34 -18.18
C LEU A 625 15.41 14.05 -18.73
N LEU A 626 16.49 14.14 -19.52
CA LEU A 626 17.15 12.99 -20.09
C LEU A 626 17.77 12.08 -19.01
N VAL A 627 18.47 12.67 -18.04
CA VAL A 627 19.08 11.92 -16.93
C VAL A 627 18.00 11.28 -16.06
N GLY A 628 16.96 12.03 -15.71
CA GLY A 628 15.82 11.54 -14.94
C GLY A 628 15.14 10.34 -15.60
N ALA A 629 14.94 10.40 -16.92
CA ALA A 629 14.35 9.30 -17.68
C ALA A 629 15.20 8.02 -17.68
N MET A 630 16.53 8.13 -17.47
CA MET A 630 17.45 7.01 -17.37
C MET A 630 17.46 6.36 -15.99
N LEU A 631 17.18 7.10 -14.90
CA LEU A 631 17.25 6.59 -13.52
C LEU A 631 16.42 5.31 -13.27
N PRO A 632 15.17 5.18 -13.76
CA PRO A 632 14.41 3.93 -13.64
C PRO A 632 15.12 2.71 -14.24
N TYR A 633 15.85 2.89 -15.34
CA TYR A 633 16.60 1.81 -15.98
C TYR A 633 17.86 1.46 -15.18
N TRP A 634 18.56 2.45 -14.65
CA TRP A 634 19.71 2.20 -13.78
C TRP A 634 19.29 1.47 -12.51
N PHE A 635 18.20 1.90 -11.89
CA PHE A 635 17.60 1.23 -10.73
C PHE A 635 17.23 -0.23 -11.04
N SER A 636 16.57 -0.45 -12.18
CA SER A 636 16.19 -1.79 -12.63
C SER A 636 17.41 -2.67 -12.92
N ALA A 637 18.46 -2.11 -13.52
CA ALA A 637 19.70 -2.85 -13.78
C ALA A 637 20.37 -3.34 -12.50
N MET A 638 20.40 -2.51 -11.45
CA MET A 638 20.97 -2.92 -10.15
C MET A 638 20.13 -4.02 -9.49
N THR A 639 18.82 -3.84 -9.40
CA THR A 639 17.91 -4.79 -8.73
C THR A 639 17.84 -6.13 -9.47
N MET A 640 17.69 -6.12 -10.81
CA MET A 640 17.70 -7.33 -11.63
C MET A 640 19.02 -8.10 -11.51
N LYS A 641 20.16 -7.40 -11.55
CA LYS A 641 21.49 -8.04 -11.38
C LYS A 641 21.67 -8.63 -9.99
N SER A 642 21.15 -7.96 -8.96
CA SER A 642 21.22 -8.41 -7.57
C SER A 642 20.48 -9.74 -7.39
N VAL A 643 19.24 -9.82 -7.88
CA VAL A 643 18.47 -11.08 -7.86
C VAL A 643 19.16 -12.15 -8.69
N GLY A 644 19.57 -11.85 -9.94
CA GLY A 644 20.23 -12.84 -10.79
C GLY A 644 21.51 -13.43 -10.17
N SER A 645 22.31 -12.60 -9.48
CA SER A 645 23.52 -13.05 -8.80
C SER A 645 23.21 -13.89 -7.54
N ALA A 646 22.16 -13.54 -6.80
CA ALA A 646 21.72 -14.27 -5.62
C ALA A 646 21.05 -15.61 -5.98
N ALA A 647 20.18 -15.60 -6.99
CA ALA A 647 19.53 -16.79 -7.54
C ALA A 647 20.55 -17.78 -8.11
N LEU A 648 21.60 -17.31 -8.78
CA LEU A 648 22.69 -18.18 -9.24
C LEU A 648 23.34 -18.94 -8.08
N LYS A 649 23.65 -18.25 -6.98
CA LYS A 649 24.18 -18.89 -5.76
C LYS A 649 23.18 -19.86 -5.13
N MET A 650 21.89 -19.51 -5.16
CA MET A 650 20.82 -20.37 -4.65
C MET A 650 20.75 -21.67 -5.47
N VAL A 651 20.77 -21.58 -6.80
CA VAL A 651 20.80 -22.73 -7.71
C VAL A 651 22.00 -23.63 -7.43
N GLU A 652 23.20 -23.05 -7.29
CA GLU A 652 24.42 -23.80 -6.96
C GLU A 652 24.30 -24.54 -5.61
N GLU A 653 23.73 -23.90 -4.59
CA GLU A 653 23.55 -24.50 -3.27
C GLU A 653 22.49 -25.60 -3.27
N VAL A 654 21.34 -25.37 -3.91
CA VAL A 654 20.27 -26.38 -4.03
C VAL A 654 20.80 -27.61 -4.79
N ARG A 655 21.54 -27.40 -5.89
CA ARG A 655 22.24 -28.48 -6.63
C ARG A 655 23.26 -29.20 -5.76
N ARG A 656 24.05 -28.47 -4.97
CA ARG A 656 25.05 -29.05 -4.06
C ARG A 656 24.38 -29.99 -3.07
N GLN A 657 23.30 -29.56 -2.41
CA GLN A 657 22.60 -30.38 -1.44
C GLN A 657 22.00 -31.64 -2.10
N PHE A 658 21.30 -31.50 -3.23
CA PHE A 658 20.74 -32.65 -3.95
C PHE A 658 21.79 -33.64 -4.47
N ASN A 659 23.00 -33.17 -4.79
CA ASN A 659 24.08 -34.03 -5.29
C ASN A 659 24.93 -34.67 -4.18
N THR A 660 25.02 -34.04 -3.00
CA THR A 660 26.01 -34.43 -1.98
C THR A 660 25.41 -34.98 -0.70
N ILE A 661 24.14 -34.70 -0.38
CA ILE A 661 23.47 -35.21 0.81
C ILE A 661 22.80 -36.55 0.46
N PRO A 662 23.34 -37.70 0.93
CA PRO A 662 22.75 -39.00 0.62
C PRO A 662 21.37 -39.13 1.26
N GLY A 663 20.39 -39.63 0.50
CA GLY A 663 19.03 -39.84 1.00
C GLY A 663 18.10 -38.63 0.85
N LEU A 664 18.59 -37.47 0.38
CA LEU A 664 17.77 -36.26 0.27
C LEU A 664 16.73 -36.35 -0.84
N MET A 665 17.13 -36.77 -2.04
CA MET A 665 16.19 -36.96 -3.17
C MET A 665 15.20 -38.09 -2.89
N GLU A 666 15.64 -39.10 -2.14
CA GLU A 666 14.85 -40.23 -1.67
C GLU A 666 13.88 -39.84 -0.53
N GLY A 667 13.98 -38.63 0.04
CA GLY A 667 13.13 -38.15 1.13
C GLY A 667 13.44 -38.77 2.50
N THR A 668 14.60 -39.42 2.64
CA THR A 668 15.04 -40.05 3.90
C THR A 668 15.97 -39.16 4.74
N ALA A 669 16.59 -38.15 4.12
CA ALA A 669 17.38 -37.12 4.78
C ALA A 669 16.68 -35.75 4.70
N LYS A 670 16.90 -34.90 5.71
CA LYS A 670 16.39 -33.53 5.73
C LYS A 670 17.36 -32.58 5.01
N PRO A 671 16.87 -31.62 4.21
CA PRO A 671 17.71 -30.57 3.64
C PRO A 671 18.16 -29.57 4.71
N ASP A 672 19.21 -28.81 4.39
CA ASP A 672 19.64 -27.65 5.17
C ASP A 672 19.02 -26.37 4.62
N TYR A 673 17.87 -25.99 5.19
CA TYR A 673 17.16 -24.75 4.83
C TYR A 673 17.92 -23.47 5.26
N ALA A 674 18.72 -23.55 6.32
CA ALA A 674 19.35 -22.36 6.91
C ALA A 674 20.40 -21.76 5.98
N THR A 675 21.08 -22.58 5.19
CA THR A 675 22.05 -22.10 4.20
C THR A 675 21.37 -21.30 3.09
N CYS A 676 20.21 -21.75 2.57
CA CYS A 676 19.42 -21.00 1.59
C CYS A 676 18.91 -19.67 2.17
N VAL A 677 18.34 -19.68 3.39
CA VAL A 677 17.93 -18.46 4.10
C VAL A 677 19.09 -17.49 4.27
N LYS A 678 20.30 -17.98 4.57
CA LYS A 678 21.50 -17.14 4.70
C LYS A 678 21.90 -16.50 3.37
N ILE A 679 21.84 -17.24 2.25
CA ILE A 679 22.19 -16.71 0.93
C ILE A 679 21.30 -15.52 0.56
N SER A 680 19.98 -15.67 0.70
CA SER A 680 19.02 -14.60 0.39
C SER A 680 19.11 -13.44 1.38
N THR A 681 19.33 -13.70 2.68
CA THR A 681 19.56 -12.67 3.72
C THR A 681 20.81 -11.83 3.42
N ASP A 682 21.95 -12.47 3.18
CA ASP A 682 23.21 -11.76 2.95
C ASP A 682 23.14 -10.92 1.67
N ALA A 683 22.51 -11.45 0.62
CA ALA A 683 22.35 -10.76 -0.65
C ALA A 683 21.41 -9.54 -0.51
N SER A 684 20.22 -9.71 0.07
CA SER A 684 19.24 -8.64 0.22
C SER A 684 19.75 -7.46 1.04
N ILE A 685 20.32 -7.71 2.23
CA ILE A 685 20.84 -6.65 3.10
C ILE A 685 21.98 -5.87 2.46
N LYS A 686 22.86 -6.55 1.71
CA LYS A 686 23.98 -5.91 1.03
C LYS A 686 23.54 -5.12 -0.21
N GLU A 687 22.70 -5.73 -1.05
CA GLU A 687 22.38 -5.22 -2.37
C GLU A 687 21.16 -4.26 -2.37
N MET A 688 20.43 -4.11 -1.25
CA MET A 688 19.42 -3.06 -1.10
C MET A 688 20.02 -1.65 -0.97
N ILE A 689 21.28 -1.54 -0.54
CA ILE A 689 21.93 -0.26 -0.27
C ILE A 689 22.17 0.57 -1.54
N PRO A 690 22.75 0.04 -2.64
CA PRO A 690 23.00 0.87 -3.83
C PRO A 690 21.74 1.42 -4.52
N PRO A 691 20.65 0.65 -4.73
CA PRO A 691 19.39 1.20 -5.24
C PRO A 691 18.79 2.24 -4.28
N GLY A 692 18.85 2.00 -2.97
CA GLY A 692 18.46 2.98 -1.96
C GLY A 692 19.25 4.28 -2.06
N ALA A 693 20.56 4.18 -2.15
CA ALA A 693 21.46 5.32 -2.28
C ALA A 693 21.23 6.08 -3.59
N LEU A 694 20.96 5.40 -4.71
CA LEU A 694 20.64 6.05 -5.98
C LEU A 694 19.42 6.98 -5.82
N VAL A 695 18.34 6.48 -5.23
CA VAL A 695 17.09 7.24 -5.07
C VAL A 695 17.29 8.41 -4.10
N MET A 696 17.83 8.15 -2.91
CA MET A 696 17.98 9.17 -1.87
C MET A 696 19.07 10.22 -2.21
N LEU A 697 20.14 9.84 -2.90
CA LEU A 697 21.21 10.80 -3.21
C LEU A 697 20.91 11.62 -4.47
N THR A 698 20.02 11.15 -5.37
CA THR A 698 19.74 11.87 -6.62
C THR A 698 19.20 13.28 -6.38
N PRO A 699 18.11 13.51 -5.60
CA PRO A 699 17.64 14.86 -5.32
C PRO A 699 18.70 15.73 -4.64
N LEU A 700 19.43 15.17 -3.67
CA LEU A 700 20.48 15.88 -2.94
C LEU A 700 21.64 16.31 -3.85
N ILE A 701 22.15 15.42 -4.68
CA ILE A 701 23.25 15.70 -5.61
C ILE A 701 22.78 16.68 -6.69
N VAL A 702 21.67 16.39 -7.37
CA VAL A 702 21.20 17.23 -8.48
C VAL A 702 20.79 18.61 -7.97
N GLY A 703 20.01 18.69 -6.89
CA GLY A 703 19.59 19.96 -6.31
C GLY A 703 20.77 20.81 -5.80
N THR A 704 21.77 20.20 -5.16
CA THR A 704 22.92 20.91 -4.62
C THR A 704 23.87 21.39 -5.73
N PHE A 705 24.24 20.52 -6.67
CA PHE A 705 25.25 20.85 -7.68
C PHE A 705 24.67 21.56 -8.90
N PHE A 706 23.51 21.15 -9.39
CA PHE A 706 22.90 21.64 -10.63
C PHE A 706 21.67 22.55 -10.40
N GLY A 707 21.13 22.60 -9.18
CA GLY A 707 20.04 23.51 -8.86
C GLY A 707 18.65 22.96 -9.19
N VAL A 708 17.65 23.81 -8.94
CA VAL A 708 16.23 23.42 -8.89
C VAL A 708 15.60 23.24 -10.28
N GLU A 709 16.13 23.90 -11.30
CA GLU A 709 15.69 23.77 -12.70
C GLU A 709 16.11 22.41 -13.27
N THR A 710 17.35 21.97 -13.04
CA THR A 710 17.79 20.64 -13.46
C THR A 710 17.07 19.54 -12.68
N LEU A 711 16.87 19.74 -11.37
CA LEU A 711 16.08 18.81 -10.57
C LEU A 711 14.62 18.71 -11.07
N SER A 712 14.03 19.81 -11.54
CA SER A 712 12.70 19.80 -12.17
C SER A 712 12.65 18.90 -13.41
N GLY A 713 13.69 18.95 -14.24
CA GLY A 713 13.85 18.02 -15.36
C GLY A 713 13.93 16.58 -14.90
N VAL A 714 14.76 16.29 -13.88
CA VAL A 714 14.94 14.94 -13.34
C VAL A 714 13.62 14.34 -12.85
N LEU A 715 12.83 15.10 -12.09
CA LEU A 715 11.53 14.67 -11.58
C LEU A 715 10.55 14.36 -12.72
N ALA A 716 10.46 15.23 -13.72
CA ALA A 716 9.60 15.01 -14.88
C ALA A 716 10.02 13.77 -15.67
N GLY A 717 11.33 13.59 -15.90
CA GLY A 717 11.88 12.47 -16.67
C GLY A 717 11.69 11.13 -15.97
N ALA A 718 12.01 11.08 -14.67
CA ALA A 718 11.84 9.89 -13.85
C ALA A 718 10.37 9.44 -13.80
N LEU A 719 9.43 10.39 -13.70
CA LEU A 719 8.00 10.13 -13.73
C LEU A 719 7.54 9.50 -15.05
N VAL A 720 7.76 10.18 -16.19
CA VAL A 720 7.19 9.75 -17.48
C VAL A 720 7.86 8.50 -18.05
N SER A 721 9.12 8.24 -17.68
CA SER A 721 9.86 7.03 -18.06
C SER A 721 9.57 5.88 -17.11
N GLY A 722 9.67 6.10 -15.79
CA GLY A 722 9.56 5.06 -14.78
C GLY A 722 8.20 4.39 -14.75
N VAL A 723 7.13 5.15 -15.00
CA VAL A 723 5.76 4.60 -15.05
C VAL A 723 5.61 3.51 -16.12
N GLN A 724 6.31 3.63 -17.26
CA GLN A 724 6.20 2.69 -18.38
C GLN A 724 6.85 1.34 -18.04
N ILE A 725 8.07 1.38 -17.51
CA ILE A 725 8.81 0.18 -17.14
C ILE A 725 8.20 -0.49 -15.90
N ALA A 726 7.67 0.28 -14.94
CA ALA A 726 7.00 -0.28 -13.77
C ALA A 726 5.76 -1.11 -14.15
N ILE A 727 4.90 -0.58 -15.03
CA ILE A 727 3.69 -1.27 -15.49
C ILE A 727 4.06 -2.49 -16.34
N SER A 728 4.95 -2.31 -17.31
CA SER A 728 5.31 -3.40 -18.23
C SER A 728 6.00 -4.55 -17.50
N ALA A 729 6.95 -4.29 -16.60
CA ALA A 729 7.62 -5.32 -15.80
C ALA A 729 6.65 -6.10 -14.91
N SER A 730 5.78 -5.39 -14.18
CA SER A 730 4.81 -6.00 -13.27
C SER A 730 3.81 -6.90 -14.02
N ASN A 731 3.28 -6.42 -15.15
CA ASN A 731 2.29 -7.17 -15.93
C ASN A 731 2.92 -8.32 -16.72
N THR A 732 4.15 -8.17 -17.22
CA THR A 732 4.88 -9.25 -17.88
C THR A 732 5.11 -10.41 -16.91
N GLY A 733 5.65 -10.15 -15.72
CA GLY A 733 5.88 -11.21 -14.75
C GLY A 733 4.59 -11.87 -14.27
N GLY A 734 3.54 -11.09 -13.99
CA GLY A 734 2.24 -11.65 -13.61
C GLY A 734 1.56 -12.45 -14.72
N ALA A 735 1.86 -12.16 -16.00
CA ALA A 735 1.37 -12.94 -17.13
C ALA A 735 2.09 -14.29 -17.26
N TRP A 736 3.42 -14.32 -17.07
CA TRP A 736 4.18 -15.57 -17.10
C TRP A 736 3.80 -16.51 -15.96
N ASP A 737 3.64 -15.97 -14.75
CA ASP A 737 3.20 -16.75 -13.60
C ASP A 737 1.83 -17.39 -13.83
N ASN A 738 0.85 -16.59 -14.28
CA ASN A 738 -0.47 -17.14 -14.60
C ASN A 738 -0.46 -18.08 -15.80
N ALA A 739 0.45 -17.90 -16.78
CA ALA A 739 0.62 -18.85 -17.87
C ALA A 739 1.19 -20.19 -17.37
N LYS A 740 2.12 -20.16 -16.41
CA LYS A 740 2.62 -21.35 -15.69
C LYS A 740 1.48 -22.04 -14.93
N LYS A 741 0.78 -21.31 -14.06
CA LYS A 741 -0.37 -21.85 -13.28
C LYS A 741 -1.48 -22.39 -14.18
N TYR A 742 -1.71 -21.78 -15.35
CA TYR A 742 -2.67 -22.29 -16.34
C TYR A 742 -2.32 -23.69 -16.86
N ILE A 743 -1.05 -23.94 -17.18
CA ILE A 743 -0.56 -25.27 -17.61
C ILE A 743 -0.61 -26.26 -16.45
N GLU A 744 -0.16 -25.83 -15.26
CA GLU A 744 -0.12 -26.65 -14.05
C GLU A 744 -1.52 -27.13 -13.60
N ALA A 745 -2.54 -26.27 -13.74
CA ALA A 745 -3.91 -26.58 -13.34
C ALA A 745 -4.62 -27.56 -14.29
N GLY A 746 -4.29 -27.57 -15.58
CA GLY A 746 -4.90 -28.51 -16.56
C GLY A 746 -6.44 -28.47 -16.63
N ALA A 747 -7.06 -27.34 -16.28
CA ALA A 747 -8.51 -27.24 -16.08
C ALA A 747 -9.34 -27.17 -17.39
N SER A 748 -8.68 -27.11 -18.55
CA SER A 748 -9.31 -27.06 -19.88
C SER A 748 -8.55 -27.96 -20.85
N GLU A 749 -9.20 -28.40 -21.94
CA GLU A 749 -8.53 -29.24 -22.95
C GLU A 749 -7.27 -28.58 -23.53
N HIS A 750 -7.29 -27.27 -23.72
CA HIS A 750 -6.10 -26.52 -24.15
C HIS A 750 -4.98 -26.56 -23.09
N ALA A 751 -5.29 -26.28 -21.81
CA ALA A 751 -4.30 -26.41 -20.73
C ALA A 751 -3.71 -27.83 -20.64
N LYS A 752 -4.57 -28.87 -20.72
CA LYS A 752 -4.13 -30.27 -20.69
C LYS A 752 -3.21 -30.62 -21.86
N SER A 753 -3.42 -30.02 -23.03
CA SER A 753 -2.57 -30.24 -24.21
C SER A 753 -1.15 -29.68 -24.05
N LEU A 754 -0.96 -28.71 -23.15
CA LEU A 754 0.34 -28.12 -22.81
C LEU A 754 0.99 -28.86 -21.62
N GLY A 755 0.19 -29.48 -20.76
CA GLY A 755 0.65 -30.29 -19.63
C GLY A 755 1.16 -31.69 -20.05
N PRO A 756 1.34 -32.61 -19.09
CA PRO A 756 1.24 -32.42 -17.64
C PRO A 756 2.45 -31.65 -17.07
N LYS A 757 2.46 -31.42 -15.74
CA LYS A 757 3.65 -30.93 -15.02
C LYS A 757 4.87 -31.77 -15.39
N GLY A 758 5.97 -31.10 -15.71
CA GLY A 758 7.22 -31.70 -16.20
C GLY A 758 7.37 -31.79 -17.72
N SER A 759 6.32 -31.49 -18.50
CA SER A 759 6.41 -31.36 -19.97
C SER A 759 7.37 -30.24 -20.39
N ASP A 760 7.82 -30.27 -21.65
CA ASP A 760 8.67 -29.21 -22.20
C ASP A 760 7.96 -27.85 -22.20
N CYS A 761 6.64 -27.82 -22.45
CA CYS A 761 5.84 -26.60 -22.38
C CYS A 761 5.76 -26.07 -20.95
N HIS A 762 5.58 -26.96 -19.96
CA HIS A 762 5.58 -26.60 -18.55
C HIS A 762 6.95 -26.01 -18.15
N LYS A 763 8.05 -26.66 -18.50
CA LYS A 763 9.41 -26.14 -18.24
C LYS A 763 9.64 -24.79 -18.89
N ALA A 764 9.20 -24.60 -20.14
CA ALA A 764 9.27 -23.31 -20.81
C ALA A 764 8.50 -22.20 -20.08
N ALA A 765 7.32 -22.51 -19.54
CA ALA A 765 6.55 -21.57 -18.73
C ALA A 765 7.24 -21.23 -17.41
N VAL A 766 7.86 -22.21 -16.74
CA VAL A 766 8.67 -21.97 -15.52
C VAL A 766 9.86 -21.06 -15.81
N ILE A 767 10.51 -21.19 -16.98
CA ILE A 767 11.57 -20.24 -17.38
C ILE A 767 11.03 -18.82 -17.54
N GLY A 768 9.85 -18.66 -18.17
CA GLY A 768 9.21 -17.35 -18.27
C GLY A 768 8.91 -16.75 -16.89
N ASP A 769 8.33 -17.54 -15.99
CA ASP A 769 7.97 -17.11 -14.65
C ASP A 769 9.19 -16.67 -13.84
N THR A 770 10.26 -17.47 -13.84
CA THR A 770 11.51 -17.17 -13.13
C THR A 770 12.28 -15.96 -13.70
N ILE A 771 12.02 -15.57 -14.95
CA ILE A 771 12.45 -14.28 -15.50
C ILE A 771 11.54 -13.14 -15.01
N GLY A 772 10.24 -13.42 -14.89
CA GLY A 772 9.20 -12.53 -14.40
C GLY A 772 9.30 -12.17 -12.93
N ASP A 773 9.85 -13.03 -12.10
CA ASP A 773 10.02 -12.86 -10.65
C ASP A 773 10.71 -11.55 -10.26
N PRO A 774 11.98 -11.30 -10.65
CA PRO A 774 12.64 -10.03 -10.32
C PRO A 774 12.01 -8.82 -11.02
N LEU A 775 11.30 -9.03 -12.14
CA LEU A 775 10.55 -7.97 -12.80
C LEU A 775 9.33 -7.54 -11.99
N LYS A 776 8.54 -8.50 -11.49
CA LYS A 776 7.25 -8.25 -10.85
C LYS A 776 7.34 -8.01 -9.35
N ASP A 777 8.36 -8.52 -8.66
CA ASP A 777 8.42 -8.48 -7.18
C ASP A 777 9.66 -7.77 -6.62
N THR A 778 10.60 -7.34 -7.47
CA THR A 778 11.76 -6.55 -7.03
C THR A 778 11.82 -5.19 -7.74
N SER A 779 12.04 -5.20 -9.05
CA SER A 779 12.29 -3.97 -9.82
C SER A 779 11.00 -3.19 -10.09
N GLY A 780 10.03 -3.80 -10.79
CA GLY A 780 8.75 -3.20 -11.19
C GLY A 780 8.01 -2.47 -10.07
N PRO A 781 7.69 -3.10 -8.94
CA PRO A 781 6.99 -2.44 -7.85
C PRO A 781 7.85 -1.35 -7.21
N SER A 782 9.15 -1.57 -6.99
CA SER A 782 10.01 -0.57 -6.34
C SER A 782 10.19 0.72 -7.15
N LEU A 783 9.95 0.69 -8.47
CA LEU A 783 10.00 1.88 -9.31
C LEU A 783 8.91 2.89 -8.98
N ASN A 784 7.74 2.47 -8.49
CA ASN A 784 6.72 3.44 -8.05
C ASN A 784 7.23 4.25 -6.84
N ILE A 785 7.98 3.59 -5.95
CA ILE A 785 8.63 4.20 -4.80
C ILE A 785 9.72 5.17 -5.25
N LEU A 786 10.58 4.77 -6.19
CA LEU A 786 11.60 5.66 -6.76
C LEU A 786 11.01 7.00 -7.22
N ILE A 787 9.89 6.97 -7.95
CA ILE A 787 9.28 8.18 -8.51
C ILE A 787 8.71 9.08 -7.40
N LYS A 788 7.88 8.52 -6.52
CA LYS A 788 7.17 9.29 -5.48
C LYS A 788 8.11 9.80 -4.40
N LEU A 789 9.12 8.99 -4.03
CA LEU A 789 10.12 9.33 -3.03
C LEU A 789 11.01 10.50 -3.49
N MET A 790 11.54 10.47 -4.72
CA MET A 790 12.34 11.60 -5.23
C MET A 790 11.51 12.89 -5.29
N ALA A 791 10.20 12.80 -5.58
CA ALA A 791 9.32 13.96 -5.64
C ALA A 791 9.10 14.59 -4.25
N VAL A 792 8.77 13.79 -3.23
CA VAL A 792 8.57 14.32 -1.86
C VAL A 792 9.88 14.76 -1.23
N GLU A 793 10.99 14.06 -1.48
CA GLU A 793 12.32 14.46 -1.03
C GLU A 793 12.72 15.81 -1.63
N SER A 794 12.52 15.99 -2.94
CA SER A 794 12.80 17.25 -3.60
C SER A 794 11.96 18.39 -3.03
N LEU A 795 10.67 18.15 -2.73
CA LEU A 795 9.80 19.14 -2.09
C LEU A 795 10.29 19.52 -0.69
N VAL A 796 10.65 18.55 0.15
CA VAL A 796 11.12 18.80 1.53
C VAL A 796 12.40 19.64 1.51
N PHE A 797 13.36 19.30 0.64
CA PHE A 797 14.62 20.03 0.53
C PHE A 797 14.57 21.23 -0.43
N ALA A 798 13.41 21.56 -1.02
CA ALA A 798 13.28 22.65 -1.99
C ALA A 798 13.84 23.99 -1.47
N PRO A 799 13.55 24.41 -0.22
CA PRO A 799 14.08 25.67 0.30
C PRO A 799 15.61 25.67 0.44
N PHE A 800 16.19 24.53 0.80
CA PHE A 800 17.63 24.34 0.88
C PHE A 800 18.27 24.44 -0.51
N PHE A 801 17.71 23.76 -1.52
CA PHE A 801 18.21 23.80 -2.89
C PHE A 801 18.08 25.19 -3.53
N ALA A 802 16.98 25.89 -3.29
CA ALA A 802 16.81 27.27 -3.78
C ALA A 802 17.84 28.23 -3.18
N THR A 803 18.21 28.02 -1.91
CA THR A 803 19.16 28.90 -1.20
C THR A 803 20.62 28.56 -1.56
N TYR A 804 21.01 27.30 -1.38
CA TYR A 804 22.41 26.85 -1.49
C TYR A 804 22.75 26.11 -2.77
N GLY A 805 21.75 25.56 -3.47
CA GLY A 805 21.93 24.74 -4.65
C GLY A 805 22.43 25.50 -5.87
N GLY A 806 22.63 24.76 -6.97
CA GLY A 806 23.19 25.28 -8.21
C GLY A 806 24.67 25.68 -8.10
N ILE A 807 25.44 25.00 -7.23
CA ILE A 807 26.85 25.32 -6.98
C ILE A 807 27.65 25.39 -8.28
N LEU A 808 27.50 24.42 -9.18
CA LEU A 808 28.26 24.42 -10.44
C LEU A 808 27.92 25.64 -11.29
N PHE A 809 26.66 26.04 -11.36
CA PHE A 809 26.21 27.21 -12.13
C PHE A 809 26.50 28.55 -11.45
N LYS A 810 26.76 28.56 -10.14
CA LYS A 810 27.21 29.77 -9.41
C LYS A 810 28.69 30.06 -9.62
N TYR A 811 29.49 29.04 -9.97
CA TYR A 811 30.94 29.14 -10.17
C TYR A 811 31.39 29.01 -11.63
N LEU A 812 30.48 28.67 -12.55
CA LEU A 812 30.62 28.80 -14.00
C LEU A 812 30.13 30.19 -14.44
#